data_AF-A0A8T1UYI9-F1
#
_entry.id   AF-A0A8T1UYI9-F1
#
_cell.length_a   1.000
_cell.length_b   1.000
_cell.length_c   1.000
_cell.angle_alpha   90.00
_cell.angle_beta   90.00
_cell.angle_gamma   90.00
#
_symmetry.space_group_name_H-M   'P 1'
#
loop_
_entity.id
_entity.type
_entity.pdbx_description
1 polymer ?
#
loop_
_entity_poly.entity_id
_entity_poly.type
_entity_poly.pdbx_seq_one_letter_code
_entity_poly.pdbx_strand_id
1 'polypeptide(L)'
;MKGRFTANPFEDLALTPRDANNLLDIVNTIVHTGFERYENFWTVEKAKVNTDKWKLIKSKENSHVFLEQQPQRQYDDPIADLPSLLCIGASAGTLDDVMLGVVNPTLESMRVKASYVNDLSAAAVLSNVMMPSNEDPFGSVVVKWMELDIPFQSTGLVKNRDYVYVEATGVTETFDGERVGFHVLHSVNFPQTSSLPNRVRANMSICGFFRQVRPNLVSVYVTGILNPVGNERVRRLVVSNMANAFLSTLKYAHCGQMKKLAWALDSAYSKLKVVGTPDPERICRKISFVGPDLRLAQRKVNFCAVCLNGTLKKDAGQAARKQIRSDIRASMASRKMSVYSDLSTVTSDEPPTEEPPRFSNQEELIQSQLIAMVKGRFTINPFKELVLTPGDISNLHEISSAILDSNLSRYEEFLNVDKSRVDPNHWKLVKSRDNTKVYQEKTAGTSRNAVPLPQASGSSSDLPSLLCVGVTVGDMEDMMFGVVNPTLEIMRIKASYVEDLSGAAVIANVVEPTLENPFNSMVVKWMEMDIPLQSVGLVRNRDYIYVEVTGFVHLENGEKVGYHILHSVNFPETHDLPNRVRANLSICGFFRQVRPNASEIFVTGLMDPGGDMIRMLVVPTMANAFLATLKYAHCGQMKKLQYMLEKRYAEAKELGTPNREHVCVTCGVQITNRRLGDFGKTDASCKLCFGYVCHNCKIQRKLSFVTPDLLLAQRKVTFCAVCLNDAVRAPAAEAARAQIVTSVGGMMKKHSHYHGSEASTISEYASSCG
;
A
#
# COMPACT_ATOMS: atom_id res chain seq x y z
N MET A 1 34.90 14.78 12.75
CA MET A 1 33.42 14.76 12.87
C MET A 1 32.75 16.15 12.75
N LYS A 2 33.45 17.28 12.81
CA LYS A 2 32.85 18.65 12.90
C LYS A 2 32.20 19.22 11.62
N GLY A 3 32.09 18.47 10.50
CA GLY A 3 31.55 19.01 9.22
C GLY A 3 30.66 18.08 8.40
N ARG A 4 30.19 16.94 8.94
CA ARG A 4 29.41 15.94 8.17
C ARG A 4 27.90 16.24 8.02
N PHE A 5 27.38 17.29 8.64
CA PHE A 5 25.94 17.56 8.65
C PHE A 5 25.73 19.06 8.58
N THR A 6 25.41 19.56 7.40
CA THR A 6 25.24 20.99 7.11
C THR A 6 23.80 21.44 7.37
N ALA A 7 23.57 22.76 7.35
CA ALA A 7 22.25 23.30 7.07
C ALA A 7 21.76 22.78 5.69
N ASN A 8 20.44 22.75 5.48
CA ASN A 8 19.81 22.38 4.21
C ASN A 8 20.56 23.08 3.04
N PRO A 9 21.14 22.34 2.06
CA PRO A 9 21.86 22.96 0.95
C PRO A 9 20.91 23.55 -0.12
N PHE A 10 19.60 23.39 0.06
CA PHE A 10 18.55 23.91 -0.80
C PHE A 10 17.71 24.95 -0.05
N GLU A 11 16.83 25.64 -0.78
CA GLU A 11 15.73 26.38 -0.17
C GLU A 11 14.80 25.44 0.61
N ASP A 12 14.00 26.00 1.52
CA ASP A 12 13.08 25.20 2.34
C ASP A 12 12.05 24.49 1.45
N LEU A 13 12.00 23.17 1.59
CA LEU A 13 11.11 22.33 0.78
C LEU A 13 9.69 22.30 1.39
N ALA A 14 8.84 23.19 0.89
CA ALA A 14 7.42 23.19 1.19
C ALA A 14 6.70 22.10 0.37
N LEU A 15 6.22 21.05 1.05
CA LEU A 15 5.41 19.99 0.43
C LEU A 15 3.93 20.35 0.49
N THR A 16 3.23 20.23 -0.64
CA THR A 16 1.77 20.31 -0.65
C THR A 16 1.17 19.01 -0.07
N PRO A 17 -0.11 19.00 0.35
CA PRO A 17 -0.79 17.77 0.74
C PRO A 17 -0.77 16.70 -0.37
N ARG A 18 -0.77 17.11 -1.64
CA ARG A 18 -0.67 16.20 -2.78
C ARG A 18 0.71 15.57 -2.86
N ASP A 19 1.78 16.35 -2.68
CA ASP A 19 3.15 15.83 -2.66
C ASP A 19 3.36 14.83 -1.52
N ALA A 20 2.85 15.16 -0.33
CA ALA A 20 2.87 14.28 0.83
C ALA A 20 2.17 12.93 0.54
N ASN A 21 0.97 12.96 -0.06
CA ASN A 21 0.24 11.74 -0.43
C ASN A 21 0.99 10.93 -1.49
N ASN A 22 1.50 11.57 -2.55
CA ASN A 22 2.27 10.90 -3.58
C ASN A 22 3.51 10.20 -2.99
N LEU A 23 4.20 10.83 -2.04
CA LEU A 23 5.35 10.23 -1.36
C LEU A 23 4.95 9.00 -0.51
N LEU A 24 3.79 9.04 0.15
CA LEU A 24 3.26 7.87 0.86
C LEU A 24 2.93 6.73 -0.10
N ASP A 25 2.31 7.02 -1.25
CA ASP A 25 1.97 6.01 -2.27
C ASP A 25 3.23 5.39 -2.90
N ILE A 26 4.26 6.20 -3.16
CA ILE A 26 5.59 5.72 -3.59
C ILE A 26 6.16 4.74 -2.56
N VAL A 27 6.18 5.13 -1.29
CA VAL A 27 6.71 4.30 -0.20
C VAL A 27 5.92 3.00 -0.10
N ASN A 28 4.58 3.06 -0.07
CA ASN A 28 3.71 1.90 0.03
C ASN A 28 3.93 0.94 -1.13
N THR A 29 4.05 1.45 -2.36
CA THR A 29 4.31 0.64 -3.55
C THR A 29 5.66 -0.07 -3.48
N ILE A 30 6.71 0.63 -3.03
CA ILE A 30 8.06 0.05 -2.87
C ILE A 30 8.07 -1.00 -1.76
N VAL A 31 7.46 -0.70 -0.61
CA VAL A 31 7.34 -1.66 0.50
C VAL A 31 6.57 -2.88 0.04
N HIS A 32 5.41 -2.74 -0.59
CA HIS A 32 4.61 -3.86 -1.06
C HIS A 32 5.37 -4.73 -2.07
N THR A 33 5.89 -4.12 -3.13
CA THR A 33 6.64 -4.85 -4.18
C THR A 33 7.93 -5.49 -3.63
N GLY A 34 8.65 -4.78 -2.76
CA GLY A 34 9.84 -5.30 -2.10
C GLY A 34 9.52 -6.45 -1.16
N PHE A 35 8.42 -6.34 -0.42
CA PHE A 35 7.99 -7.34 0.56
C PHE A 35 7.58 -8.63 -0.13
N GLU A 36 6.93 -8.54 -1.29
CA GLU A 36 6.65 -9.72 -2.11
C GLU A 36 7.92 -10.47 -2.54
N ARG A 37 8.97 -9.74 -2.97
CA ARG A 37 10.25 -10.35 -3.34
C ARG A 37 10.91 -11.01 -2.13
N TYR A 38 10.87 -10.34 -0.98
CA TYR A 38 11.38 -10.85 0.28
C TYR A 38 10.63 -12.11 0.73
N GLU A 39 9.30 -12.13 0.68
CA GLU A 39 8.47 -13.28 1.03
C GLU A 39 8.72 -14.44 0.07
N ASN A 40 8.85 -14.19 -1.25
CA ASN A 40 9.23 -15.23 -2.21
C ASN A 40 10.61 -15.82 -1.90
N PHE A 41 11.60 -14.98 -1.62
CA PHE A 41 12.93 -15.43 -1.21
C PHE A 41 12.86 -16.33 0.04
N TRP A 42 12.01 -15.98 1.01
CA TRP A 42 11.90 -16.73 2.25
C TRP A 42 11.12 -18.04 2.11
N THR A 43 9.97 -18.00 1.41
CA THR A 43 9.00 -19.11 1.36
C THR A 43 9.27 -20.07 0.20
N VAL A 44 9.54 -19.55 -0.99
CA VAL A 44 9.73 -20.34 -2.22
C VAL A 44 11.20 -20.73 -2.38
N GLU A 45 12.10 -19.75 -2.26
CA GLU A 45 13.54 -19.97 -2.44
C GLU A 45 14.20 -20.51 -1.16
N LYS A 46 13.45 -20.63 -0.05
CA LYS A 46 13.90 -21.16 1.24
C LYS A 46 15.17 -20.47 1.75
N ALA A 47 15.22 -19.15 1.58
CA ALA A 47 16.35 -18.28 1.91
C ALA A 47 17.67 -18.67 1.22
N LYS A 48 17.62 -19.28 0.02
CA LYS A 48 18.80 -19.63 -0.77
C LYS A 48 18.95 -18.71 -1.98
N VAL A 49 20.14 -18.18 -2.17
CA VAL A 49 20.47 -17.31 -3.31
C VAL A 49 20.70 -18.15 -4.56
N ASN A 50 20.02 -17.81 -5.66
CA ASN A 50 20.32 -18.37 -6.97
C ASN A 50 21.67 -17.82 -7.49
N THR A 51 22.70 -18.66 -7.51
CA THR A 51 24.06 -18.30 -7.94
C THR A 51 24.22 -18.08 -9.44
N ASP A 52 23.30 -18.59 -10.27
CA ASP A 52 23.30 -18.33 -11.72
C ASP A 52 22.80 -16.91 -12.03
N LYS A 53 22.04 -16.34 -11.10
CA LYS A 53 21.52 -14.97 -11.18
C LYS A 53 22.38 -13.99 -10.40
N TRP A 54 22.97 -14.40 -9.28
CA TRP A 54 23.58 -13.50 -8.31
C TRP A 54 25.04 -13.84 -8.07
N LYS A 55 25.94 -12.95 -8.50
CA LYS A 55 27.38 -13.06 -8.27
C LYS A 55 27.76 -12.44 -6.93
N LEU A 56 28.38 -13.21 -6.04
CA LEU A 56 28.92 -12.67 -4.80
C LEU A 56 30.03 -11.64 -5.09
N ILE A 57 29.89 -10.41 -4.59
CA ILE A 57 30.87 -9.33 -4.77
C ILE A 57 31.52 -8.87 -3.47
N LYS A 58 30.87 -9.12 -2.32
CA LYS A 58 31.41 -8.72 -1.01
C LYS A 58 30.85 -9.59 0.09
N SER A 59 31.62 -9.79 1.15
CA SER A 59 31.16 -10.45 2.36
C SER A 59 31.78 -9.80 3.58
N LYS A 60 31.02 -9.74 4.67
CA LYS A 60 31.50 -9.28 5.97
C LYS A 60 30.69 -9.96 7.06
N GLU A 61 31.40 -10.59 8.00
CA GLU A 61 30.76 -11.39 9.05
C GLU A 61 29.76 -12.39 8.44
N ASN A 62 28.53 -12.45 8.93
CA ASN A 62 27.48 -13.34 8.43
C ASN A 62 26.62 -12.69 7.33
N SER A 63 27.19 -11.80 6.52
CA SER A 63 26.46 -11.09 5.48
C SER A 63 27.19 -11.06 4.16
N HIS A 64 26.42 -11.21 3.09
CA HIS A 64 26.89 -11.41 1.74
C HIS A 64 26.15 -10.45 0.82
N VAL A 65 26.91 -9.70 0.01
CA VAL A 65 26.37 -8.81 -1.01
C VAL A 65 26.65 -9.39 -2.37
N PHE A 66 25.60 -9.51 -3.17
CA PHE A 66 25.59 -10.06 -4.50
C PHE A 66 25.24 -8.97 -5.51
N LEU A 67 25.78 -9.10 -6.72
CA LEU A 67 25.49 -8.31 -7.90
C LEU A 67 24.76 -9.20 -8.90
N GLU A 68 23.67 -8.72 -9.48
CA GLU A 68 22.92 -9.46 -10.50
C GLU A 68 23.78 -9.68 -11.76
N GLN A 69 23.80 -10.92 -12.24
CA GLN A 69 24.42 -11.31 -13.50
C GLN A 69 23.38 -11.13 -14.60
N GLN A 70 23.66 -10.24 -15.55
CA GLN A 70 22.82 -10.07 -16.72
C GLN A 70 23.17 -11.15 -17.75
N PRO A 71 22.20 -11.91 -18.29
CA PRO A 71 22.46 -12.72 -19.47
C PRO A 71 22.82 -11.77 -20.63
N GLN A 72 23.88 -12.08 -21.39
CA GLN A 72 24.19 -11.39 -22.64
C GLN A 72 22.92 -11.38 -23.52
N ARG A 73 22.30 -10.21 -23.68
CA ARG A 73 21.17 -9.99 -24.59
C ARG A 73 21.59 -8.97 -25.63
N GLN A 74 21.17 -9.24 -26.86
CA GLN A 74 21.66 -8.66 -28.10
C GLN A 74 21.02 -7.30 -28.45
N TYR A 75 20.51 -6.56 -27.45
CA TYR A 75 19.83 -5.28 -27.65
C TYR A 75 20.46 -4.18 -26.78
N ASP A 76 20.80 -3.07 -27.41
CA ASP A 76 21.29 -1.84 -26.80
C ASP A 76 20.15 -1.12 -26.04
N ASP A 77 19.80 -1.59 -24.84
CA ASP A 77 18.89 -0.89 -23.92
C ASP A 77 19.67 -0.23 -22.76
N PRO A 78 19.68 1.11 -22.63
CA PRO A 78 20.42 1.83 -21.59
C PRO A 78 19.87 1.64 -20.16
N ILE A 79 18.63 1.17 -19.97
CA ILE A 79 18.05 0.88 -18.64
C ILE A 79 18.39 -0.54 -18.17
N ALA A 80 18.52 -1.47 -19.13
CA ALA A 80 18.95 -2.83 -18.86
C ALA A 80 20.35 -2.90 -18.23
N ASP A 81 21.17 -1.85 -18.33
CA ASP A 81 22.52 -1.80 -17.76
C ASP A 81 22.57 -1.32 -16.29
N LEU A 82 21.46 -1.09 -15.56
CA LEU A 82 21.58 -0.62 -14.17
C LEU A 82 22.03 -1.74 -13.19
N PRO A 83 23.04 -1.52 -12.32
CA PRO A 83 23.44 -2.50 -11.31
C PRO A 83 22.34 -2.75 -10.28
N SER A 84 22.01 -4.02 -10.08
CA SER A 84 21.10 -4.51 -9.03
C SER A 84 21.89 -5.28 -7.98
N LEU A 85 21.72 -4.91 -6.70
CA LEU A 85 22.38 -5.55 -5.56
C LEU A 85 21.38 -6.25 -4.65
N LEU A 86 21.82 -7.36 -4.07
CA LEU A 86 21.13 -8.12 -3.02
C LEU A 86 22.10 -8.30 -1.85
N CYS A 87 21.70 -7.94 -0.64
CA CYS A 87 22.43 -8.27 0.58
C CYS A 87 21.56 -9.14 1.46
N ILE A 88 22.12 -10.27 1.89
CA ILE A 88 21.50 -11.19 2.84
C ILE A 88 22.46 -11.38 4.00
N GLY A 89 21.93 -11.42 5.22
CA GLY A 89 22.72 -11.75 6.39
C GLY A 89 21.92 -11.76 7.67
N ALA A 90 22.61 -11.64 8.80
CA ALA A 90 21.98 -11.57 10.11
C ALA A 90 22.70 -10.58 11.04
N SER A 91 21.92 -9.91 11.88
CA SER A 91 22.38 -8.96 12.90
C SER A 91 21.99 -9.45 14.30
N ALA A 92 22.86 -9.23 15.28
CA ALA A 92 22.63 -9.60 16.67
C ALA A 92 21.79 -8.54 17.40
N GLY A 93 20.64 -8.94 17.94
CA GLY A 93 19.71 -8.08 18.66
C GLY A 93 18.24 -8.46 18.42
N THR A 94 17.33 -7.55 18.78
CA THR A 94 15.90 -7.69 18.49
C THR A 94 15.49 -6.89 17.26
N LEU A 95 14.34 -7.22 16.66
CA LEU A 95 13.76 -6.43 15.58
C LEU A 95 13.54 -4.98 16.01
N ASP A 96 13.04 -4.77 17.22
CA ASP A 96 12.79 -3.42 17.73
C ASP A 96 14.11 -2.65 17.97
N ASP A 97 15.22 -3.33 18.30
CA ASP A 97 16.56 -2.70 18.33
C ASP A 97 16.99 -2.25 16.94
N VAL A 98 16.75 -3.07 15.90
CA VAL A 98 17.00 -2.67 14.52
C VAL A 98 16.17 -1.45 14.17
N MET A 99 14.85 -1.49 14.39
CA MET A 99 13.95 -0.39 14.03
C MET A 99 14.26 0.91 14.78
N LEU A 100 14.60 0.83 16.07
CA LEU A 100 15.10 1.98 16.84
C LEU A 100 16.42 2.50 16.29
N GLY A 101 17.30 1.62 15.82
CA GLY A 101 18.54 1.98 15.15
C GLY A 101 18.32 2.75 13.86
N VAL A 102 17.43 2.25 13.00
CA VAL A 102 17.13 2.79 11.67
C VAL A 102 16.44 4.14 11.76
N VAL A 103 15.39 4.28 12.57
CA VAL A 103 14.53 5.47 12.61
C VAL A 103 15.32 6.73 12.99
N ASN A 104 15.25 7.75 12.13
CA ASN A 104 16.07 8.96 12.21
C ASN A 104 15.40 10.18 11.52
N PRO A 105 14.17 10.56 11.89
CA PRO A 105 13.40 11.57 11.14
C PRO A 105 13.98 12.99 11.26
N THR A 106 14.80 13.28 12.27
CA THR A 106 15.39 14.60 12.51
C THR A 106 16.88 14.63 12.22
N LEU A 107 17.44 15.84 12.09
CA LEU A 107 18.88 16.03 11.90
C LEU A 107 19.70 15.47 13.07
N GLU A 108 19.21 15.60 14.30
CA GLU A 108 19.85 15.09 15.52
C GLU A 108 19.88 13.57 15.52
N SER A 109 18.74 12.94 15.26
CA SER A 109 18.63 11.49 15.22
C SER A 109 19.42 10.89 14.05
N MET A 110 19.54 11.61 12.93
CA MET A 110 20.41 11.26 11.80
C MET A 110 21.91 11.33 12.17
N ARG A 111 22.34 12.39 12.87
CA ARG A 111 23.71 12.51 13.41
C ARG A 111 24.07 11.36 14.35
N VAL A 112 23.13 10.98 15.22
CA VAL A 112 23.29 9.84 16.13
C VAL A 112 23.45 8.53 15.35
N LYS A 113 22.56 8.25 14.38
CA LYS A 113 22.65 7.06 13.51
C LYS A 113 24.01 6.95 12.82
N ALA A 114 24.43 8.02 12.14
CA ALA A 114 25.69 8.02 11.40
C ALA A 114 26.93 7.85 12.29
N SER A 115 26.85 8.23 13.57
CA SER A 115 27.96 8.04 14.53
C SER A 115 28.27 6.58 14.85
N TYR A 116 27.29 5.69 14.66
CA TYR A 116 27.42 4.24 14.90
C TYR A 116 27.51 3.45 13.61
N VAL A 117 26.77 3.86 12.59
CA VAL A 117 26.68 3.13 11.31
C VAL A 117 27.85 3.52 10.38
N ASN A 118 28.25 4.79 10.40
CA ASN A 118 29.27 5.40 9.53
C ASN A 118 28.94 5.24 8.03
N ASP A 119 27.69 5.53 7.68
CA ASP A 119 27.07 5.38 6.36
C ASP A 119 27.06 6.65 5.50
N LEU A 120 27.31 7.83 6.07
CA LEU A 120 27.11 9.12 5.39
C LEU A 120 28.32 10.06 5.51
N SER A 121 28.62 10.81 4.44
CA SER A 121 29.63 11.88 4.45
C SER A 121 29.02 13.27 4.67
N ALA A 122 27.91 13.59 3.99
CA ALA A 122 27.07 14.74 4.26
C ALA A 122 25.58 14.36 4.21
N ALA A 123 24.73 14.98 5.03
CA ALA A 123 23.27 14.82 4.91
C ALA A 123 22.45 15.94 5.58
N ALA A 124 21.22 16.10 5.10
CA ALA A 124 20.23 17.05 5.62
C ALA A 124 18.80 16.45 5.57
N VAL A 125 17.93 16.90 6.49
CA VAL A 125 16.49 16.66 6.43
C VAL A 125 15.85 17.84 5.69
N LEU A 126 15.07 17.55 4.65
CA LEU A 126 14.45 18.57 3.81
C LEU A 126 13.00 18.83 4.21
N SER A 127 12.21 17.77 4.43
CA SER A 127 10.81 17.91 4.83
C SER A 127 10.28 16.63 5.48
N ASN A 128 9.35 16.77 6.42
CA ASN A 128 8.75 15.65 7.14
C ASN A 128 7.32 15.41 6.63
N VAL A 129 7.06 14.22 6.08
CA VAL A 129 5.72 13.80 5.63
C VAL A 129 4.98 13.12 6.77
N MET A 130 5.66 12.18 7.45
CA MET A 130 5.13 11.44 8.59
C MET A 130 6.21 11.34 9.66
N MET A 131 5.89 11.82 10.87
CA MET A 131 6.75 11.67 12.04
C MET A 131 6.32 10.45 12.87
N PRO A 132 7.25 9.81 13.59
CA PRO A 132 6.89 8.74 14.53
C PRO A 132 5.91 9.21 15.61
N SER A 133 5.02 8.30 16.01
CA SER A 133 3.98 8.54 17.01
C SER A 133 4.09 7.61 18.21
N ASN A 134 3.25 7.80 19.24
CA ASN A 134 3.24 6.85 20.37
C ASN A 134 2.70 5.46 19.97
N GLU A 135 1.78 5.41 19.02
CA GLU A 135 1.16 4.17 18.52
C GLU A 135 2.09 3.46 17.53
N ASP A 136 2.70 4.23 16.63
CA ASP A 136 3.70 3.76 15.68
C ASP A 136 5.05 4.48 15.91
N PRO A 137 5.87 3.99 16.86
CA PRO A 137 7.13 4.64 17.22
C PRO A 137 8.26 4.41 16.21
N PHE A 138 8.05 3.54 15.21
CA PHE A 138 9.03 3.22 14.17
C PHE A 138 8.62 3.74 12.79
N GLY A 139 7.35 4.13 12.61
CA GLY A 139 6.81 4.77 11.42
C GLY A 139 7.42 6.14 11.17
N SER A 140 8.08 6.32 10.03
CA SER A 140 8.46 7.66 9.56
C SER A 140 8.52 7.70 8.05
N VAL A 141 8.20 8.86 7.46
CA VAL A 141 8.37 9.16 6.04
C VAL A 141 8.91 10.57 5.92
N VAL A 142 10.16 10.70 5.45
CA VAL A 142 10.91 11.95 5.51
C VAL A 142 11.71 12.14 4.23
N VAL A 143 11.64 13.33 3.63
CA VAL A 143 12.46 13.71 2.49
C VAL A 143 13.81 14.22 2.99
N LYS A 144 14.89 13.65 2.45
CA LYS A 144 16.27 13.91 2.86
C LYS A 144 17.18 14.12 1.67
N TRP A 145 18.31 14.73 1.96
CA TRP A 145 19.45 14.80 1.07
C TRP A 145 20.66 14.12 1.71
N MET A 146 21.44 13.41 0.90
CA MET A 146 22.74 12.89 1.33
C MET A 146 23.78 12.93 0.22
N GLU A 147 25.03 13.00 0.65
CA GLU A 147 26.22 12.82 -0.18
C GLU A 147 26.93 11.53 0.26
N LEU A 148 27.38 10.77 -0.74
CA LEU A 148 28.23 9.61 -0.54
C LEU A 148 29.62 9.90 -1.10
N ASP A 149 30.64 9.85 -0.25
CA ASP A 149 32.04 10.00 -0.65
C ASP A 149 32.46 8.82 -1.53
N ILE A 150 32.97 9.12 -2.72
CA ILE A 150 33.57 8.12 -3.61
C ILE A 150 35.09 8.15 -3.40
N PRO A 151 35.76 6.98 -3.28
CA PRO A 151 37.22 6.91 -3.24
C PRO A 151 37.84 7.72 -4.39
N PHE A 152 38.95 8.42 -4.14
CA PHE A 152 39.65 9.30 -5.09
C PHE A 152 38.96 10.64 -5.41
N GLN A 153 37.93 11.07 -4.67
CA GLN A 153 37.43 12.45 -4.79
C GLN A 153 38.52 13.50 -4.51
N SER A 154 39.33 13.29 -3.47
CA SER A 154 40.40 14.22 -3.08
C SER A 154 41.50 14.38 -4.14
N THR A 155 41.54 13.51 -5.16
CA THR A 155 42.47 13.61 -6.29
C THR A 155 41.87 14.36 -7.48
N GLY A 156 40.62 14.85 -7.40
CA GLY A 156 39.94 15.64 -8.44
C GLY A 156 39.46 14.83 -9.67
N LEU A 157 39.68 13.51 -9.69
CA LEU A 157 39.41 12.65 -10.85
C LEU A 157 37.94 12.23 -10.96
N VAL A 158 37.18 12.29 -9.86
CA VAL A 158 35.79 11.82 -9.78
C VAL A 158 34.96 12.77 -8.89
N LYS A 159 33.79 13.20 -9.37
CA LYS A 159 32.84 14.02 -8.58
C LYS A 159 32.09 13.17 -7.55
N ASN A 160 31.70 13.73 -6.41
CA ASN A 160 30.84 13.03 -5.45
C ASN A 160 29.42 12.86 -6.00
N ARG A 161 28.71 11.84 -5.50
CA ARG A 161 27.30 11.60 -5.84
C ARG A 161 26.43 12.07 -4.69
N ASP A 162 25.41 12.84 -5.04
CA ASP A 162 24.39 13.28 -4.11
C ASP A 162 23.02 12.71 -4.49
N TYR A 163 22.17 12.59 -3.48
CA TYR A 163 20.86 11.98 -3.59
C TYR A 163 19.85 12.83 -2.84
N VAL A 164 18.75 13.17 -3.50
CA VAL A 164 17.51 13.61 -2.83
C VAL A 164 16.58 12.42 -2.84
N TYR A 165 16.09 12.04 -1.67
CA TYR A 165 15.36 10.78 -1.49
C TYR A 165 14.32 10.89 -0.39
N VAL A 166 13.25 10.10 -0.53
CA VAL A 166 12.35 9.79 0.58
C VAL A 166 12.93 8.60 1.35
N GLU A 167 13.10 8.76 2.66
CA GLU A 167 13.43 7.69 3.60
C GLU A 167 12.16 7.30 4.35
N ALA A 168 11.82 6.01 4.34
CA ALA A 168 10.69 5.49 5.10
C ALA A 168 11.07 4.29 5.97
N THR A 169 10.48 4.23 7.15
CA THR A 169 10.68 3.16 8.13
C THR A 169 9.35 2.76 8.72
N GLY A 170 9.21 1.49 9.10
CA GLY A 170 8.03 1.02 9.80
C GLY A 170 8.06 -0.48 10.01
N VAL A 171 6.96 -1.02 10.54
CA VAL A 171 6.76 -2.44 10.72
C VAL A 171 5.54 -2.86 9.91
N THR A 172 5.70 -3.90 9.12
CA THR A 172 4.61 -4.60 8.42
C THR A 172 4.45 -6.00 9.01
N GLU A 173 3.41 -6.70 8.58
CA GLU A 173 3.14 -8.07 8.99
C GLU A 173 3.12 -8.98 7.77
N THR A 174 3.70 -10.17 7.93
CA THR A 174 3.47 -11.28 7.01
C THR A 174 2.02 -11.76 7.14
N PHE A 175 1.57 -12.60 6.20
CA PHE A 175 0.21 -13.13 6.24
C PHE A 175 -0.09 -13.96 7.51
N ASP A 176 0.91 -14.65 8.06
CA ASP A 176 0.84 -15.39 9.34
C ASP A 176 0.96 -14.49 10.59
N GLY A 177 1.00 -13.17 10.41
CA GLY A 177 1.03 -12.19 11.50
C GLY A 177 2.40 -12.01 12.14
N GLU A 178 3.48 -12.47 11.50
CA GLU A 178 4.83 -12.17 11.97
C GLU A 178 5.25 -10.75 11.62
N ARG A 179 5.83 -10.06 12.59
CA ARG A 179 6.31 -8.68 12.41
C ARG A 179 7.60 -8.66 11.58
N VAL A 180 7.61 -7.84 10.54
CA VAL A 180 8.78 -7.57 9.70
C VAL A 180 9.00 -6.06 9.64
N GLY A 181 10.19 -5.63 10.06
CA GLY A 181 10.60 -4.24 9.92
C GLY A 181 11.00 -3.93 8.48
N PHE A 182 10.73 -2.73 8.01
CA PHE A 182 11.18 -2.28 6.68
C PHE A 182 11.95 -0.96 6.74
N HIS A 183 12.84 -0.77 5.77
CA HIS A 183 13.58 0.46 5.55
C HIS A 183 13.69 0.74 4.05
N VAL A 184 13.17 1.88 3.61
CA VAL A 184 13.16 2.30 2.20
C VAL A 184 13.96 3.58 2.05
N LEU A 185 14.83 3.62 1.03
CA LEU A 185 15.42 4.85 0.51
C LEU A 185 15.10 4.91 -0.97
N HIS A 186 14.43 5.97 -1.40
CA HIS A 186 14.03 6.09 -2.79
C HIS A 186 14.25 7.50 -3.31
N SER A 187 15.01 7.65 -4.39
CA SER A 187 15.29 8.96 -4.99
C SER A 187 14.03 9.65 -5.50
N VAL A 188 13.86 10.92 -5.16
CA VAL A 188 12.72 11.75 -5.56
C VAL A 188 13.23 13.09 -6.07
N ASN A 189 12.47 13.73 -6.95
CA ASN A 189 12.86 14.98 -7.60
C ASN A 189 11.87 16.09 -7.25
N PHE A 190 12.40 17.22 -6.78
CA PHE A 190 11.63 18.44 -6.55
C PHE A 190 12.28 19.62 -7.29
N PRO A 191 11.50 20.54 -7.86
CA PRO A 191 12.02 21.75 -8.51
C PRO A 191 12.97 22.56 -7.61
N GLN A 192 12.69 22.61 -6.31
CA GLN A 192 13.49 23.31 -5.29
C GLN A 192 14.86 22.64 -5.01
N THR A 193 15.07 21.42 -5.49
CA THR A 193 16.28 20.62 -5.22
C THR A 193 17.21 20.54 -6.42
N SER A 194 17.66 21.71 -6.88
CA SER A 194 18.55 21.86 -8.05
C SER A 194 19.88 21.11 -7.89
N SER A 195 20.58 20.87 -9.01
CA SER A 195 21.86 20.18 -8.97
C SER A 195 22.93 21.05 -8.30
N LEU A 196 23.60 20.50 -7.29
CA LEU A 196 24.66 21.20 -6.57
C LEU A 196 25.98 21.21 -7.36
N PRO A 197 26.78 22.28 -7.28
CA PRO A 197 28.07 22.34 -7.97
C PRO A 197 29.02 21.25 -7.44
N ASN A 198 29.90 20.76 -8.34
CA ASN A 198 30.91 19.72 -8.09
C ASN A 198 30.36 18.34 -7.64
N ARG A 199 29.06 18.11 -7.83
CA ARG A 199 28.39 16.84 -7.56
C ARG A 199 27.68 16.32 -8.80
N VAL A 200 27.32 15.04 -8.76
CA VAL A 200 26.49 14.39 -9.78
C VAL A 200 25.28 13.81 -9.08
N ARG A 201 24.08 14.32 -9.41
CA ARG A 201 22.81 13.80 -8.91
C ARG A 201 22.62 12.39 -9.43
N ALA A 202 22.57 11.43 -8.53
CA ALA A 202 22.34 10.03 -8.85
C ALA A 202 20.99 9.57 -8.29
N ASN A 203 20.47 8.49 -8.87
CA ASN A 203 19.20 7.90 -8.46
C ASN A 203 19.43 6.52 -7.84
N MET A 204 18.70 6.22 -6.78
CA MET A 204 18.68 4.91 -6.15
C MET A 204 17.26 4.52 -5.72
N SER A 205 17.03 3.23 -5.63
CA SER A 205 15.89 2.66 -4.92
C SER A 205 16.39 1.47 -4.10
N ILE A 206 16.29 1.56 -2.79
CA ILE A 206 16.75 0.55 -1.83
C ILE A 206 15.58 0.19 -0.93
N CYS A 207 15.39 -1.11 -0.71
CA CYS A 207 14.38 -1.64 0.19
C CYS A 207 14.98 -2.78 1.03
N GLY A 208 14.94 -2.62 2.34
CA GLY A 208 15.41 -3.58 3.33
C GLY A 208 14.26 -4.11 4.18
N PHE A 209 14.32 -5.42 4.48
CA PHE A 209 13.41 -6.13 5.36
C PHE A 209 14.18 -6.84 6.47
N PHE A 210 13.61 -6.79 7.66
CA PHE A 210 14.22 -7.29 8.90
C PHE A 210 13.24 -8.19 9.65
N ARG A 211 13.60 -9.46 9.85
CA ARG A 211 12.73 -10.45 10.51
C ARG A 211 13.40 -11.02 11.74
N GLN A 212 12.67 -11.07 12.86
CA GLN A 212 13.15 -11.73 14.07
C GLN A 212 13.18 -13.24 13.84
N VAL A 213 14.38 -13.86 13.87
CA VAL A 213 14.52 -15.32 13.69
C VAL A 213 14.61 -16.03 15.04
N ARG A 214 15.30 -15.40 16.00
CA ARG A 214 15.45 -15.85 17.39
C ARG A 214 15.50 -14.62 18.29
N PRO A 215 15.29 -14.71 19.61
CA PRO A 215 15.25 -13.52 20.49
C PRO A 215 16.42 -12.55 20.37
N ASN A 216 17.62 -13.01 19.99
CA ASN A 216 18.82 -12.18 19.82
C ASN A 216 19.37 -12.18 18.38
N LEU A 217 18.57 -12.57 17.39
CA LEU A 217 19.00 -12.67 16.00
C LEU A 217 17.92 -12.17 15.04
N VAL A 218 18.29 -11.21 14.21
CA VAL A 218 17.44 -10.62 13.16
C VAL A 218 18.04 -10.94 11.80
N SER A 219 17.23 -11.54 10.92
CA SER A 219 17.56 -11.71 9.51
C SER A 219 17.52 -10.38 8.78
N VAL A 220 18.44 -10.18 7.85
CA VAL A 220 18.57 -8.97 7.04
C VAL A 220 18.47 -9.36 5.58
N TYR A 221 17.52 -8.74 4.87
CA TYR A 221 17.38 -8.85 3.42
C TYR A 221 17.29 -7.45 2.84
N VAL A 222 18.22 -7.06 1.98
CA VAL A 222 18.25 -5.71 1.39
C VAL A 222 18.43 -5.84 -0.11
N THR A 223 17.60 -5.15 -0.87
CA THR A 223 17.72 -5.07 -2.33
C THR A 223 17.85 -3.62 -2.74
N GLY A 224 18.53 -3.37 -3.85
CA GLY A 224 18.48 -2.05 -4.43
C GLY A 224 19.06 -1.96 -5.84
N ILE A 225 18.55 -0.98 -6.57
CA ILE A 225 18.95 -0.64 -7.92
C ILE A 225 19.51 0.77 -7.89
N LEU A 226 20.59 1.01 -8.63
CA LEU A 226 21.25 2.31 -8.66
C LEU A 226 21.57 2.74 -10.08
N ASN A 227 21.47 4.05 -10.33
CA ASN A 227 22.07 4.66 -11.50
C ASN A 227 23.45 5.21 -11.13
N PRO A 228 24.56 4.60 -11.63
CA PRO A 228 25.90 5.00 -11.25
C PRO A 228 26.32 6.37 -11.83
N VAL A 229 25.65 6.84 -12.89
CA VAL A 229 25.93 8.06 -13.66
C VAL A 229 27.44 8.29 -13.88
N GLY A 230 28.01 7.70 -14.94
CA GLY A 230 29.42 7.87 -15.30
C GLY A 230 29.98 6.66 -16.07
N ASN A 231 31.29 6.67 -16.31
CA ASN A 231 31.97 5.59 -17.03
C ASN A 231 32.12 4.30 -16.19
N GLU A 232 32.60 3.23 -16.81
CA GLU A 232 32.73 1.89 -16.19
C GLU A 232 33.62 1.86 -14.93
N ARG A 233 34.61 2.76 -14.83
CA ARG A 233 35.44 2.87 -13.63
C ARG A 233 34.63 3.45 -12.47
N VAL A 234 33.85 4.50 -12.73
CA VAL A 234 32.91 5.08 -11.76
C VAL A 234 31.87 4.04 -11.33
N ARG A 235 31.29 3.30 -12.27
CA ARG A 235 30.30 2.25 -12.00
C ARG A 235 30.80 1.26 -10.95
N ARG A 236 32.01 0.72 -11.11
CA ARG A 236 32.61 -0.21 -10.15
C ARG A 236 32.82 0.40 -8.75
N LEU A 237 33.22 1.68 -8.69
CA LEU A 237 33.37 2.39 -7.42
C LEU A 237 32.01 2.60 -6.71
N VAL A 238 30.97 2.99 -7.47
CA VAL A 238 29.61 3.18 -6.92
C VAL A 238 29.04 1.85 -6.41
N VAL A 239 29.18 0.76 -7.16
CA VAL A 239 28.75 -0.59 -6.73
C VAL A 239 29.46 -1.02 -5.44
N SER A 240 30.78 -0.80 -5.36
CA SER A 240 31.55 -1.11 -4.13
C SER A 240 31.11 -0.28 -2.92
N ASN A 241 30.83 1.01 -3.14
CA ASN A 241 30.34 1.90 -2.09
C ASN A 241 28.94 1.49 -1.61
N MET A 242 28.05 1.15 -2.54
CA MET A 242 26.71 0.66 -2.20
C MET A 242 26.76 -0.66 -1.44
N ALA A 243 27.66 -1.58 -1.83
CA ALA A 243 27.87 -2.81 -1.07
C ALA A 243 28.32 -2.53 0.38
N ASN A 244 29.11 -1.48 0.62
CA ASN A 244 29.41 -1.03 2.00
C ASN A 244 28.17 -0.49 2.72
N ALA A 245 27.32 0.28 2.04
CA ALA A 245 26.08 0.80 2.60
C ALA A 245 25.14 -0.34 3.01
N PHE A 246 25.01 -1.38 2.18
CA PHE A 246 24.20 -2.57 2.49
C PHE A 246 24.75 -3.31 3.71
N LEU A 247 26.07 -3.51 3.79
CA LEU A 247 26.72 -4.11 4.96
C LEU A 247 26.62 -3.24 6.22
N SER A 248 26.39 -1.94 6.09
CA SER A 248 26.23 -1.04 7.24
C SER A 248 24.91 -1.31 8.00
N THR A 249 23.90 -1.88 7.34
CA THR A 249 22.61 -2.24 7.95
C THR A 249 22.74 -3.22 9.12
N LEU A 250 23.81 -4.02 9.15
CA LEU A 250 24.13 -4.93 10.26
C LEU A 250 24.38 -4.21 11.58
N LYS A 251 24.75 -2.93 11.52
CA LYS A 251 24.98 -2.09 12.69
C LYS A 251 23.70 -1.45 13.24
N TYR A 252 22.54 -1.65 12.61
CA TYR A 252 21.29 -1.04 13.05
C TYR A 252 20.89 -1.51 14.45
N ALA A 253 20.94 -2.82 14.73
CA ALA A 253 20.67 -3.33 16.08
C ALA A 253 21.61 -2.72 17.13
N HIS A 254 22.91 -2.67 16.84
CA HIS A 254 23.90 -2.03 17.71
C HIS A 254 23.59 -0.53 17.92
N CYS A 255 23.20 0.19 16.85
CA CYS A 255 22.80 1.59 16.95
C CYS A 255 21.58 1.76 17.88
N GLY A 256 20.55 0.90 17.76
CA GLY A 256 19.39 0.91 18.65
C GLY A 256 19.77 0.64 20.10
N GLN A 257 20.63 -0.33 20.34
CA GLN A 257 21.17 -0.63 21.67
C GLN A 257 21.89 0.57 22.29
N MET A 258 22.72 1.28 21.52
CA MET A 258 23.38 2.50 22.00
C MET A 258 22.39 3.64 22.26
N LYS A 259 21.34 3.79 21.44
CA LYS A 259 20.24 4.73 21.69
C LYS A 259 19.50 4.39 23.01
N LYS A 260 19.27 3.11 23.31
CA LYS A 260 18.68 2.66 24.60
C LYS A 260 19.58 3.01 25.79
N LEU A 261 20.89 2.85 25.66
CA LEU A 261 21.84 3.21 26.71
C LEU A 261 21.86 4.72 26.97
N ALA A 262 21.87 5.54 25.90
CA ALA A 262 21.76 6.99 26.02
C ALA A 262 20.47 7.40 26.75
N TRP A 263 19.34 6.79 26.38
CA TRP A 263 18.05 6.99 27.02
C TRP A 263 18.05 6.64 28.52
N ALA A 264 18.66 5.51 28.88
CA ALA A 264 18.72 5.06 30.26
C ALA A 264 19.59 5.99 31.12
N LEU A 265 20.71 6.47 30.57
CA LEU A 265 21.57 7.44 31.24
C LEU A 265 20.84 8.76 31.49
N ASP A 266 20.17 9.33 30.48
CA ASP A 266 19.37 10.54 30.62
C ASP A 266 18.28 10.39 31.70
N SER A 267 17.62 9.22 31.73
CA SER A 267 16.62 8.89 32.74
C SER A 267 17.19 8.67 34.15
N ALA A 268 18.47 8.28 34.27
CA ALA A 268 19.16 8.12 35.55
C ALA A 268 19.70 9.46 36.08
N TYR A 269 20.27 10.29 35.20
CA TYR A 269 20.76 11.64 35.55
C TYR A 269 19.62 12.53 36.04
N SER A 270 18.45 12.47 35.40
CA SER A 270 17.25 13.19 35.86
C SER A 270 16.72 12.74 37.23
N LYS A 271 17.18 11.60 37.76
CA LYS A 271 16.71 11.00 39.04
C LYS A 271 17.75 10.99 40.16
N LEU A 272 18.95 11.53 39.94
CA LEU A 272 20.06 11.70 40.91
C LEU A 272 20.07 10.67 42.06
N LYS A 273 20.65 9.48 41.80
CA LYS A 273 21.30 8.68 42.84
C LYS A 273 22.76 8.46 42.45
N VAL A 274 23.64 8.72 43.41
CA VAL A 274 25.09 8.65 43.33
C VAL A 274 25.55 7.34 42.69
N VAL A 275 26.44 7.45 41.69
CA VAL A 275 27.15 6.31 41.10
C VAL A 275 28.20 5.85 42.09
N GLY A 276 28.04 4.65 42.63
CA GLY A 276 28.92 4.05 43.64
C GLY A 276 30.36 3.83 43.16
N THR A 277 31.19 3.46 44.14
CA THR A 277 32.65 3.27 44.03
C THR A 277 33.07 2.25 42.96
N PRO A 278 34.32 2.31 42.47
CA PRO A 278 34.82 1.46 41.38
C PRO A 278 34.90 -0.01 41.79
N ASP A 279 34.21 -0.87 41.03
CA ASP A 279 34.28 -2.33 41.08
C ASP A 279 34.91 -2.82 39.76
N PRO A 280 35.87 -3.78 39.77
CA PRO A 280 36.66 -4.20 38.60
C PRO A 280 35.91 -4.74 37.36
N GLU A 281 34.62 -5.09 37.40
CA GLU A 281 33.88 -5.62 36.24
C GLU A 281 33.10 -4.55 35.44
N ARG A 282 33.75 -3.46 35.04
CA ARG A 282 33.12 -2.36 34.27
C ARG A 282 33.27 -2.53 32.76
N ILE A 283 32.15 -2.61 32.04
CA ILE A 283 32.10 -2.66 30.57
C ILE A 283 32.02 -1.24 30.01
N CYS A 284 33.02 -0.84 29.21
CA CYS A 284 33.06 0.48 28.58
C CYS A 284 32.28 0.50 27.26
N ARG A 285 31.45 1.53 27.05
CA ARG A 285 30.74 1.80 25.79
C ARG A 285 30.92 3.27 25.38
N LYS A 286 31.07 3.52 24.08
CA LYS A 286 31.05 4.88 23.53
C LYS A 286 29.61 5.27 23.22
N ILE A 287 29.08 6.25 23.94
CA ILE A 287 27.71 6.72 23.79
C ILE A 287 27.73 8.14 23.20
N SER A 288 26.97 8.33 22.13
CA SER A 288 26.73 9.59 21.44
C SER A 288 25.59 10.35 22.11
N PHE A 289 25.83 11.63 22.40
CA PHE A 289 24.88 12.60 22.91
C PHE A 289 24.84 13.81 21.98
N VAL A 290 23.67 14.44 21.86
CA VAL A 290 23.50 15.69 21.12
C VAL A 290 23.28 16.79 22.15
N GLY A 291 24.15 17.80 22.13
CA GLY A 291 24.02 18.98 22.99
C GLY A 291 22.91 19.93 22.53
N PRO A 292 22.56 20.95 23.34
CA PRO A 292 21.59 21.99 22.95
C PRO A 292 22.01 22.79 21.71
N ASP A 293 23.31 22.84 21.42
CA ASP A 293 23.91 23.45 20.21
C ASP A 293 23.86 22.51 18.99
N LEU A 294 23.11 21.41 19.08
CA LEU A 294 23.00 20.34 18.11
C LEU A 294 24.32 19.61 17.82
N ARG A 295 25.40 19.86 18.57
CA ARG A 295 26.68 19.20 18.33
C ARG A 295 26.68 17.79 18.93
N LEU A 296 27.20 16.85 18.13
CA LEU A 296 27.41 15.47 18.54
C LEU A 296 28.66 15.36 19.41
N ALA A 297 28.53 14.80 20.62
CA ALA A 297 29.63 14.45 21.50
C ALA A 297 29.59 12.95 21.82
N GLN A 298 30.72 12.26 21.70
CA GLN A 298 30.86 10.87 22.14
C GLN A 298 31.60 10.80 23.47
N ARG A 299 31.00 10.13 24.45
CA ARG A 299 31.59 9.92 25.78
C ARG A 299 31.79 8.43 26.02
N LYS A 300 32.92 8.06 26.61
CA LYS A 300 33.12 6.71 27.15
C LYS A 300 32.38 6.62 28.47
N VAL A 301 31.42 5.71 28.57
CA VAL A 301 30.63 5.46 29.78
C VAL A 301 30.85 4.03 30.22
N ASN A 302 31.08 3.85 31.53
CA ASN A 302 31.29 2.55 32.14
C ASN A 302 29.97 2.06 32.76
N PHE A 303 29.57 0.85 32.42
CA PHE A 303 28.39 0.19 32.97
C PHE A 303 28.84 -1.07 33.73
N CYS A 304 28.23 -1.36 34.89
CA CYS A 304 28.32 -2.72 35.44
C CYS A 304 27.51 -3.68 34.55
N ALA A 305 27.85 -4.98 34.57
CA ALA A 305 27.21 -5.99 33.75
C ALA A 305 25.67 -6.03 33.93
N VAL A 306 25.19 -5.86 35.16
CA VAL A 306 23.75 -5.87 35.49
C VAL A 306 23.02 -4.70 34.84
N CYS A 307 23.52 -3.47 34.98
CA CYS A 307 22.89 -2.28 34.39
C CYS A 307 22.94 -2.30 32.86
N LEU A 308 24.06 -2.76 32.29
CA LEU A 308 24.19 -2.92 30.84
C LEU A 308 23.15 -3.91 30.31
N ASN A 309 23.16 -5.14 30.83
CA ASN A 309 22.27 -6.21 30.38
C ASN A 309 20.80 -5.88 30.65
N GLY A 310 20.49 -5.31 31.83
CA GLY A 310 19.15 -4.85 32.18
C GLY A 310 18.64 -3.77 31.24
N THR A 311 19.49 -2.83 30.80
CA THR A 311 19.11 -1.79 29.84
C THR A 311 18.94 -2.34 28.43
N LEU A 312 19.83 -3.22 27.99
CA LEU A 312 19.76 -3.84 26.66
C LEU A 312 18.54 -4.76 26.50
N LYS A 313 17.98 -5.29 27.60
CA LYS A 313 16.72 -6.06 27.59
C LYS A 313 15.46 -5.20 27.61
N LYS A 314 15.56 -3.88 27.82
CA LYS A 314 14.37 -3.01 27.81
C LYS A 314 13.79 -2.90 26.40
N ASP A 315 12.47 -2.72 26.36
CA ASP A 315 11.71 -2.48 25.14
C ASP A 315 12.24 -1.23 24.41
N ALA A 316 12.68 -1.42 23.16
CA ALA A 316 13.15 -0.34 22.32
C ALA A 316 12.02 0.61 21.93
N GLY A 317 10.76 0.15 21.90
CA GLY A 317 9.59 0.99 21.68
C GLY A 317 9.40 2.03 22.78
N GLN A 318 9.72 1.71 24.04
CA GLN A 318 9.71 2.71 25.13
C GLN A 318 10.76 3.80 24.94
N ALA A 319 11.97 3.42 24.51
CA ALA A 319 13.04 4.37 24.21
C ALA A 319 12.65 5.29 23.04
N ALA A 320 12.07 4.72 21.97
CA ALA A 320 11.56 5.46 20.81
C ALA A 320 10.47 6.47 21.22
N ARG A 321 9.47 6.06 22.01
CA ARG A 321 8.40 6.97 22.51
C ARG A 321 8.94 8.13 23.35
N LYS A 322 10.02 7.94 24.12
CA LYS A 322 10.65 9.06 24.84
C LYS A 322 11.43 9.97 23.89
N GLN A 323 12.11 9.40 22.88
CA GLN A 323 12.78 10.19 21.85
C GLN A 323 11.80 11.11 21.13
N ILE A 324 10.62 10.59 20.75
CA ILE A 324 9.52 11.37 20.15
C ILE A 324 9.13 12.57 21.03
N ARG A 325 8.94 12.35 22.34
CA ARG A 325 8.61 13.44 23.28
C ARG A 325 9.72 14.49 23.39
N SER A 326 10.98 14.07 23.30
CA SER A 326 12.12 14.98 23.31
C SER A 326 12.15 15.84 22.04
N ASP A 327 11.97 15.21 20.89
CA ASP A 327 11.99 15.88 19.58
C ASP A 327 10.84 16.88 19.44
N ILE A 328 9.63 16.53 19.93
CA ILE A 328 8.47 17.44 19.99
C ILE A 328 8.77 18.67 20.87
N ARG A 329 9.39 18.46 22.05
CA ARG A 329 9.76 19.57 22.95
C ARG A 329 10.79 20.50 22.32
N ALA A 330 11.80 19.94 21.64
CA ALA A 330 12.82 20.72 20.94
C ALA A 330 12.21 21.56 19.82
N SER A 331 11.32 20.97 19.01
CA SER A 331 10.59 21.68 17.95
C SER A 331 9.74 22.84 18.47
N MET A 332 9.05 22.67 19.60
CA MET A 332 8.27 23.76 20.23
C MET A 332 9.15 24.89 20.78
N ALA A 333 10.34 24.58 21.30
CA ALA A 333 11.28 25.59 21.79
C ALA A 333 11.83 26.46 20.64
N SER A 334 12.15 25.84 19.49
CA SER A 334 12.57 26.56 18.29
C SER A 334 11.47 27.47 17.72
N ARG A 335 10.20 27.05 17.73
CA ARG A 335 9.07 27.90 17.31
C ARG A 335 8.85 29.10 18.24
N LYS A 336 9.02 28.93 19.56
CA LYS A 336 8.93 30.07 20.50
C LYS A 336 10.03 31.12 20.30
N MET A 337 11.22 30.71 19.86
CA MET A 337 12.30 31.65 19.55
C MET A 337 12.05 32.47 18.27
N SER A 338 11.37 31.92 17.25
CA SER A 338 11.05 32.69 16.04
C SER A 338 9.93 33.70 16.27
N VAL A 339 8.96 33.40 17.15
CA VAL A 339 7.89 34.34 17.50
C VAL A 339 8.41 35.54 18.32
N TYR A 340 9.50 35.37 19.07
CA TYR A 340 10.12 36.48 19.81
C TYR A 340 11.03 37.38 18.94
N SER A 341 11.53 36.91 17.80
CA SER A 341 12.30 37.74 16.86
C SER A 341 11.44 38.63 15.97
N ASP A 342 10.15 38.31 15.81
CA ASP A 342 9.21 39.09 14.97
C ASP A 342 8.47 40.20 15.75
N LEU A 343 8.68 40.31 17.08
CA LEU A 343 8.04 41.34 17.91
C LEU A 343 8.86 42.64 18.10
N SER A 344 10.04 42.77 17.51
CA SER A 344 10.89 43.97 17.67
C SER A 344 10.78 45.03 16.57
N THR A 345 9.89 44.87 15.60
CA THR A 345 9.62 45.90 14.59
C THR A 345 8.15 45.84 14.18
N VAL A 346 7.39 46.88 14.56
CA VAL A 346 6.47 47.64 13.69
C VAL A 346 5.61 48.57 14.58
N THR A 347 5.69 49.85 14.26
CA THR A 347 4.83 50.95 14.71
C THR A 347 3.47 50.93 14.00
N SER A 348 2.41 51.14 14.80
CA SER A 348 1.10 51.76 14.53
C SER A 348 0.39 51.64 13.17
N ASP A 349 -0.91 51.31 13.29
CA ASP A 349 -2.07 51.60 12.44
C ASP A 349 -2.49 50.61 11.35
N GLU A 350 -3.38 49.67 11.71
CA GLU A 350 -4.56 49.25 10.91
C GLU A 350 -5.57 48.41 11.77
N PRO A 351 -6.89 48.40 11.46
CA PRO A 351 -7.96 47.88 12.32
C PRO A 351 -8.20 46.36 12.17
N PRO A 352 -8.95 45.72 13.11
CA PRO A 352 -8.90 44.28 13.29
C PRO A 352 -9.73 43.52 12.26
N THR A 353 -9.10 42.56 11.57
CA THR A 353 -9.77 41.54 10.77
C THR A 353 -9.83 40.21 11.53
N GLU A 354 -10.98 39.54 11.39
CA GLU A 354 -11.44 38.39 12.16
C GLU A 354 -10.45 37.21 12.22
N GLU A 355 -10.27 36.65 13.41
CA GLU A 355 -9.48 35.43 13.64
C GLU A 355 -10.09 34.21 12.90
N PRO A 356 -9.31 33.42 12.14
CA PRO A 356 -9.78 32.13 11.65
C PRO A 356 -9.77 31.09 12.78
N PRO A 357 -10.71 30.12 12.78
CA PRO A 357 -10.90 29.22 13.90
C PRO A 357 -9.70 28.28 14.10
N ARG A 358 -9.28 28.14 15.36
CA ARG A 358 -8.28 27.16 15.80
C ARG A 358 -8.79 25.74 15.54
N PHE A 359 -8.25 25.07 14.53
CA PHE A 359 -8.43 23.63 14.34
C PHE A 359 -7.62 22.86 15.39
N SER A 360 -8.30 22.47 16.46
CA SER A 360 -7.80 21.50 17.43
C SER A 360 -8.38 20.13 17.11
N ASN A 361 -7.58 19.26 16.47
CA ASN A 361 -7.52 17.81 16.64
C ASN A 361 -6.84 17.15 15.42
N GLN A 362 -5.62 16.68 15.62
CA GLN A 362 -4.76 16.04 14.60
C GLN A 362 -5.33 14.70 14.09
N GLU A 363 -6.28 14.10 14.83
CA GLU A 363 -7.03 12.90 14.43
C GLU A 363 -8.05 13.18 13.30
N GLU A 364 -8.71 14.34 13.28
CA GLU A 364 -9.60 14.72 12.18
C GLU A 364 -8.82 15.05 10.90
N LEU A 365 -7.56 15.49 11.01
CA LEU A 365 -6.69 15.69 9.86
C LEU A 365 -6.29 14.36 9.22
N ILE A 366 -5.99 13.33 10.02
CA ILE A 366 -5.70 11.97 9.53
C ILE A 366 -6.97 11.34 8.95
N GLN A 367 -8.14 11.55 9.58
CA GLN A 367 -9.43 11.08 9.08
C GLN A 367 -9.81 11.78 7.77
N SER A 368 -9.63 13.09 7.67
CA SER A 368 -9.88 13.89 6.45
C SER A 368 -8.85 13.64 5.35
N GLN A 369 -7.61 13.27 5.69
CA GLN A 369 -6.59 12.82 4.75
C GLN A 369 -6.84 11.40 4.24
N LEU A 370 -7.35 10.48 5.07
CA LEU A 370 -7.85 9.17 4.61
C LEU A 370 -9.09 9.32 3.71
N ILE A 371 -9.99 10.26 4.04
CA ILE A 371 -11.11 10.65 3.17
C ILE A 371 -10.57 11.29 1.87
N ALA A 372 -9.44 11.99 1.92
CA ALA A 372 -8.76 12.53 0.73
C ALA A 372 -7.97 11.48 -0.08
N MET A 373 -7.48 10.39 0.52
CA MET A 373 -6.86 9.24 -0.18
C MET A 373 -7.86 8.50 -1.10
N VAL A 374 -9.16 8.73 -0.89
CA VAL A 374 -10.23 8.29 -1.79
C VAL A 374 -10.54 9.34 -2.87
N LYS A 375 -10.29 10.63 -2.60
CA LYS A 375 -10.70 11.76 -3.47
C LYS A 375 -10.10 11.75 -4.87
N GLY A 376 -9.04 10.98 -5.15
CA GLY A 376 -8.33 11.02 -6.44
C GLY A 376 -8.40 9.78 -7.34
N ARG A 377 -8.96 8.64 -6.87
CA ARG A 377 -8.81 7.33 -7.56
C ARG A 377 -9.89 6.98 -8.59
N PHE A 378 -11.03 7.66 -8.58
CA PHE A 378 -12.15 7.32 -9.46
C PHE A 378 -12.72 8.60 -10.04
N THR A 379 -12.28 8.94 -11.25
CA THR A 379 -12.71 10.14 -11.97
C THR A 379 -14.09 9.94 -12.59
N ILE A 380 -14.77 11.06 -12.88
CA ILE A 380 -15.80 11.10 -13.91
C ILE A 380 -15.15 10.59 -15.22
N ASN A 381 -15.89 9.84 -16.03
CA ASN A 381 -15.43 9.25 -17.29
C ASN A 381 -14.41 10.18 -18.02
N PRO A 382 -13.15 9.75 -18.23
CA PRO A 382 -12.12 10.61 -18.83
C PRO A 382 -12.32 10.82 -20.33
N PHE A 383 -13.28 10.13 -20.94
CA PHE A 383 -13.64 10.24 -22.34
C PHE A 383 -14.93 11.04 -22.52
N LYS A 384 -15.24 11.37 -23.78
CA LYS A 384 -16.60 11.81 -24.12
C LYS A 384 -17.59 10.69 -23.82
N GLU A 385 -18.85 11.06 -23.62
CA GLU A 385 -19.93 10.08 -23.46
C GLU A 385 -19.91 9.11 -24.65
N LEU A 386 -19.85 7.81 -24.35
CA LEU A 386 -19.83 6.75 -25.35
C LEU A 386 -21.27 6.30 -25.60
N VAL A 387 -21.77 6.55 -26.80
CA VAL A 387 -23.08 6.08 -27.23
C VAL A 387 -22.87 4.81 -28.05
N LEU A 388 -23.24 3.66 -27.48
CA LEU A 388 -23.12 2.38 -28.17
C LEU A 388 -24.22 2.21 -29.21
N THR A 389 -23.84 1.90 -30.44
CA THR A 389 -24.80 1.54 -31.49
C THR A 389 -25.33 0.10 -31.28
N PRO A 390 -26.46 -0.27 -31.88
CA PRO A 390 -26.93 -1.66 -31.85
C PRO A 390 -25.89 -2.66 -32.40
N GLY A 391 -25.08 -2.23 -33.38
CA GLY A 391 -23.98 -3.02 -33.92
C GLY A 391 -22.85 -3.23 -32.90
N ASP A 392 -22.47 -2.19 -32.16
CA ASP A 392 -21.48 -2.29 -31.08
C ASP A 392 -21.94 -3.26 -30.00
N ILE A 393 -23.22 -3.17 -29.60
CA ILE A 393 -23.83 -4.06 -28.60
C ILE A 393 -23.78 -5.51 -29.08
N SER A 394 -24.19 -5.80 -30.33
CA SER A 394 -24.12 -7.15 -30.91
C SER A 394 -22.69 -7.68 -30.90
N ASN A 395 -21.73 -6.87 -31.34
CA ASN A 395 -20.32 -7.26 -31.38
C ASN A 395 -19.75 -7.54 -29.97
N LEU A 396 -20.10 -6.73 -28.97
CA LEU A 396 -19.69 -6.98 -27.57
C LEU A 396 -20.27 -8.30 -27.04
N HIS A 397 -21.51 -8.65 -27.40
CA HIS A 397 -22.11 -9.94 -27.07
C HIS A 397 -21.40 -11.11 -27.76
N GLU A 398 -21.11 -10.99 -29.06
CA GLU A 398 -20.43 -12.02 -29.85
C GLU A 398 -19.02 -12.30 -29.31
N ILE A 399 -18.21 -11.25 -29.09
CA ILE A 399 -16.86 -11.37 -28.53
C ILE A 399 -16.90 -12.00 -27.13
N SER A 400 -17.82 -11.55 -26.27
CA SER A 400 -17.93 -12.07 -24.90
C SER A 400 -18.33 -13.55 -24.88
N SER A 401 -19.23 -13.96 -25.77
CA SER A 401 -19.67 -15.35 -25.91
C SER A 401 -18.54 -16.23 -26.43
N ALA A 402 -17.82 -15.80 -27.47
CA ALA A 402 -16.67 -16.54 -27.99
C ALA A 402 -15.56 -16.73 -26.96
N ILE A 403 -15.29 -15.71 -26.13
CA ILE A 403 -14.33 -15.82 -25.02
C ILE A 403 -14.82 -16.80 -23.96
N LEU A 404 -16.09 -16.73 -23.58
CA LEU A 404 -16.69 -17.62 -22.60
C LEU A 404 -16.58 -19.08 -23.08
N ASP A 405 -17.05 -19.39 -24.29
CA ASP A 405 -17.11 -20.76 -24.82
C ASP A 405 -15.71 -21.39 -24.95
N SER A 406 -14.75 -20.62 -25.48
CA SER A 406 -13.35 -21.07 -25.63
C SER A 406 -12.69 -21.36 -24.28
N ASN A 407 -12.89 -20.49 -23.27
CA ASN A 407 -12.30 -20.68 -21.96
C ASN A 407 -13.05 -21.71 -21.10
N LEU A 408 -14.37 -21.86 -21.29
CA LEU A 408 -15.18 -22.87 -20.61
C LEU A 408 -14.73 -24.27 -21.01
N SER A 409 -14.58 -24.51 -22.32
CA SER A 409 -14.04 -25.76 -22.86
C SER A 409 -12.67 -26.10 -22.25
N ARG A 410 -11.79 -25.09 -22.13
CA ARG A 410 -10.46 -25.26 -21.51
C ARG A 410 -10.53 -25.54 -20.00
N TYR A 411 -11.48 -24.91 -19.30
CA TYR A 411 -11.69 -25.20 -17.88
C TYR A 411 -12.21 -26.63 -17.68
N GLU A 412 -13.12 -27.09 -18.53
CA GLU A 412 -13.63 -28.47 -18.51
C GLU A 412 -12.54 -29.49 -18.83
N GLU A 413 -11.68 -29.22 -19.81
CA GLU A 413 -10.50 -30.05 -20.08
C GLU A 413 -9.58 -30.12 -18.85
N PHE A 414 -9.30 -28.99 -18.20
CA PHE A 414 -8.50 -28.95 -16.97
C PHE A 414 -9.11 -29.78 -15.82
N LEU A 415 -10.44 -29.73 -15.66
CA LEU A 415 -11.15 -30.53 -14.65
C LEU A 415 -11.14 -32.03 -15.00
N ASN A 416 -11.50 -32.36 -16.25
CA ASN A 416 -11.86 -33.72 -16.64
C ASN A 416 -10.66 -34.53 -17.15
N VAL A 417 -9.75 -33.91 -17.90
CA VAL A 417 -8.57 -34.54 -18.49
C VAL A 417 -7.38 -34.40 -17.55
N ASP A 418 -7.03 -33.16 -17.17
CA ASP A 418 -5.85 -32.89 -16.34
C ASP A 418 -6.06 -33.20 -14.85
N LYS A 419 -7.30 -33.50 -14.44
CA LYS A 419 -7.68 -33.77 -13.04
C LYS A 419 -7.25 -32.65 -12.09
N SER A 420 -7.44 -31.41 -12.53
CA SER A 420 -7.06 -30.18 -11.82
C SER A 420 -5.56 -30.10 -11.50
N ARG A 421 -4.69 -30.75 -12.28
CA ARG A 421 -3.24 -30.72 -12.11
C ARG A 421 -2.58 -29.86 -13.18
N VAL A 422 -1.73 -28.95 -12.75
CA VAL A 422 -0.95 -28.10 -13.65
C VAL A 422 0.30 -28.85 -14.11
N ASP A 423 0.48 -29.04 -15.42
CA ASP A 423 1.69 -29.65 -15.99
C ASP A 423 2.93 -28.76 -15.75
N PRO A 424 3.91 -29.21 -14.96
CA PRO A 424 5.13 -28.44 -14.70
C PRO A 424 6.04 -28.32 -15.92
N ASN A 425 5.86 -29.11 -16.99
CA ASN A 425 6.66 -28.97 -18.21
C ASN A 425 6.19 -27.79 -19.05
N HIS A 426 4.89 -27.51 -19.05
CA HIS A 426 4.28 -26.40 -19.77
C HIS A 426 4.22 -25.11 -18.94
N TRP A 427 4.01 -25.22 -17.63
CA TRP A 427 3.81 -24.08 -16.73
C TRP A 427 4.97 -23.86 -15.76
N LYS A 428 5.37 -22.60 -15.58
CA LYS A 428 6.33 -22.16 -14.57
C LYS A 428 5.61 -21.43 -13.45
N LEU A 429 5.78 -21.88 -12.20
CA LEU A 429 5.25 -21.16 -11.04
C LEU A 429 5.85 -19.76 -10.94
N VAL A 430 5.00 -18.74 -10.87
CA VAL A 430 5.36 -17.32 -10.72
C VAL A 430 5.15 -16.86 -9.29
N LYS A 431 3.99 -17.18 -8.71
CA LYS A 431 3.58 -16.69 -7.40
C LYS A 431 2.68 -17.70 -6.70
N SER A 432 2.72 -17.73 -5.38
CA SER A 432 1.81 -18.53 -4.55
C SER A 432 1.30 -17.65 -3.41
N ARG A 433 0.00 -17.71 -3.12
CA ARG A 433 -0.61 -17.08 -1.95
C ARG A 433 -1.70 -18.01 -1.42
N ASP A 434 -1.66 -18.33 -0.14
CA ASP A 434 -2.56 -19.29 0.49
C ASP A 434 -2.56 -20.63 -0.26
N ASN A 435 -3.76 -21.16 -0.58
CA ASN A 435 -3.95 -22.36 -1.38
C ASN A 435 -4.07 -22.07 -2.89
N THR A 436 -3.54 -20.94 -3.36
CA THR A 436 -3.66 -20.48 -4.73
C THR A 436 -2.29 -20.19 -5.35
N LYS A 437 -2.11 -20.63 -6.59
CA LYS A 437 -0.85 -20.58 -7.32
C LYS A 437 -1.07 -19.95 -8.68
N VAL A 438 -0.18 -19.06 -9.05
CA VAL A 438 -0.13 -18.41 -10.36
C VAL A 438 1.07 -18.92 -11.12
N TYR A 439 0.82 -19.37 -12.34
CA TYR A 439 1.77 -19.93 -13.26
C TYR A 439 1.86 -19.07 -14.51
N GLN A 440 3.00 -19.13 -15.19
CA GLN A 440 3.27 -18.53 -16.48
C GLN A 440 3.62 -19.63 -17.49
N GLU A 441 3.10 -19.53 -18.71
CA GLU A 441 3.44 -20.44 -19.80
C GLU A 441 4.93 -20.34 -20.18
N LYS A 442 5.61 -21.49 -20.31
CA LYS A 442 7.06 -21.57 -20.59
C LYS A 442 7.42 -21.34 -22.06
N THR A 443 6.60 -21.83 -22.99
CA THR A 443 6.78 -21.67 -24.44
C THR A 443 5.61 -20.87 -24.99
N ALA A 444 5.89 -19.65 -25.42
CA ALA A 444 4.92 -18.80 -26.08
C ALA A 444 4.74 -19.33 -27.51
N GLY A 445 3.59 -19.94 -27.80
CA GLY A 445 3.36 -20.59 -29.10
C GLY A 445 2.22 -21.61 -29.17
N THR A 446 1.63 -22.02 -28.04
CA THR A 446 0.57 -23.04 -28.01
C THR A 446 -0.85 -22.49 -27.85
N SER A 447 -1.01 -21.20 -27.56
CA SER A 447 -2.33 -20.57 -27.47
C SER A 447 -2.93 -20.30 -28.87
N ARG A 448 -3.12 -21.36 -29.68
CA ARG A 448 -3.69 -21.31 -31.03
C ARG A 448 -5.16 -20.86 -31.08
N ASN A 449 -5.84 -20.80 -29.92
CA ASN A 449 -7.28 -20.56 -29.80
C ASN A 449 -7.65 -19.31 -28.96
N ALA A 450 -6.69 -18.44 -28.64
CA ALA A 450 -7.00 -17.18 -27.96
C ALA A 450 -7.67 -16.19 -28.94
N VAL A 451 -8.76 -15.56 -28.49
CA VAL A 451 -9.41 -14.48 -29.26
C VAL A 451 -8.40 -13.34 -29.48
N PRO A 452 -8.28 -12.80 -30.72
CA PRO A 452 -7.32 -11.74 -31.03
C PRO A 452 -7.51 -10.51 -30.13
N LEU A 453 -6.41 -9.96 -29.59
CA LEU A 453 -6.44 -8.66 -28.93
C LEU A 453 -6.49 -7.52 -29.97
N PRO A 454 -7.20 -6.42 -29.70
CA PRO A 454 -7.13 -5.23 -30.54
C PRO A 454 -5.69 -4.67 -30.63
N GLN A 455 -5.21 -4.34 -31.83
CA GLN A 455 -3.92 -3.67 -32.05
C GLN A 455 -2.70 -4.36 -31.38
N ALA A 456 -2.61 -5.69 -31.43
CA ALA A 456 -1.42 -6.40 -30.94
C ALA A 456 -0.17 -5.95 -31.71
N SER A 457 0.83 -5.43 -31.00
CA SER A 457 2.10 -4.98 -31.57
C SER A 457 3.06 -6.16 -31.76
N GLY A 458 2.70 -7.09 -32.65
CA GLY A 458 3.49 -8.30 -32.97
C GLY A 458 2.63 -9.55 -33.19
N SER A 459 3.24 -10.66 -33.62
CA SER A 459 2.55 -11.95 -33.68
C SER A 459 2.08 -12.36 -32.28
N SER A 460 0.83 -12.80 -32.15
CA SER A 460 0.19 -13.22 -30.88
C SER A 460 0.95 -14.30 -30.09
N SER A 461 2.01 -14.86 -30.68
CA SER A 461 2.88 -15.89 -30.14
C SER A 461 3.80 -15.46 -29.01
N ASP A 462 3.95 -14.16 -28.67
CA ASP A 462 4.93 -13.69 -27.65
C ASP A 462 4.31 -13.09 -26.36
N LEU A 463 2.98 -13.07 -26.25
CA LEU A 463 2.30 -12.49 -25.08
C LEU A 463 2.43 -13.36 -23.82
N PRO A 464 2.66 -12.78 -22.62
CA PRO A 464 2.67 -13.54 -21.38
C PRO A 464 1.27 -14.11 -21.06
N SER A 465 1.12 -15.42 -21.15
CA SER A 465 -0.05 -16.15 -20.63
C SER A 465 0.18 -16.57 -19.18
N LEU A 466 -0.81 -16.30 -18.32
CA LEU A 466 -0.82 -16.76 -16.93
C LEU A 466 -2.04 -17.65 -16.66
N LEU A 467 -1.87 -18.55 -15.70
CA LEU A 467 -2.90 -19.42 -15.15
C LEU A 467 -2.85 -19.35 -13.62
N CYS A 468 -3.95 -18.99 -12.99
CA CYS A 468 -4.13 -19.01 -11.55
C CYS A 468 -5.12 -20.10 -11.18
N VAL A 469 -4.70 -21.01 -10.31
CA VAL A 469 -5.53 -22.11 -9.80
C VAL A 469 -5.41 -22.21 -8.30
N GLY A 470 -6.52 -22.48 -7.63
CA GLY A 470 -6.52 -22.63 -6.17
C GLY A 470 -7.91 -22.72 -5.56
N VAL A 471 -7.94 -22.66 -4.24
CA VAL A 471 -9.18 -22.64 -3.45
C VAL A 471 -9.14 -21.44 -2.50
N THR A 472 -10.23 -20.68 -2.48
CA THR A 472 -10.44 -19.58 -1.55
C THR A 472 -11.52 -19.90 -0.53
N VAL A 473 -11.49 -19.18 0.60
CA VAL A 473 -12.51 -19.25 1.64
C VAL A 473 -13.69 -18.37 1.26
N GLY A 474 -14.90 -18.92 1.34
CA GLY A 474 -16.15 -18.25 1.01
C GLY A 474 -16.96 -18.99 -0.06
N ASP A 475 -18.25 -18.67 -0.11
CA ASP A 475 -19.17 -19.24 -1.08
C ASP A 475 -19.05 -18.57 -2.45
N MET A 476 -19.34 -19.32 -3.50
CA MET A 476 -19.22 -18.86 -4.89
C MET A 476 -20.13 -17.64 -5.14
N GLU A 477 -21.33 -17.61 -4.57
CA GLU A 477 -22.22 -16.45 -4.70
C GLU A 477 -21.68 -15.21 -3.97
N ASP A 478 -20.94 -15.37 -2.86
CA ASP A 478 -20.23 -14.26 -2.23
C ASP A 478 -19.12 -13.73 -3.13
N MET A 479 -18.41 -14.62 -3.83
CA MET A 479 -17.43 -14.20 -4.84
C MET A 479 -18.11 -13.40 -5.95
N MET A 480 -19.18 -13.94 -6.54
CA MET A 480 -19.91 -13.25 -7.62
C MET A 480 -20.47 -11.91 -7.17
N PHE A 481 -20.96 -11.81 -5.93
CA PHE A 481 -21.41 -10.53 -5.36
C PHE A 481 -20.26 -9.55 -5.14
N GLY A 482 -19.08 -10.05 -4.76
CA GLY A 482 -17.86 -9.26 -4.66
C GLY A 482 -17.40 -8.73 -6.03
N VAL A 483 -17.53 -9.56 -7.07
CA VAL A 483 -17.10 -9.25 -8.44
C VAL A 483 -17.98 -8.19 -9.08
N VAL A 484 -19.31 -8.38 -9.05
CA VAL A 484 -20.28 -7.54 -9.78
C VAL A 484 -20.24 -6.08 -9.30
N ASN A 485 -20.05 -5.16 -10.25
CA ASN A 485 -19.81 -3.74 -9.99
C ASN A 485 -20.25 -2.84 -11.16
N PRO A 486 -21.54 -2.82 -11.54
CA PRO A 486 -21.99 -2.14 -12.76
C PRO A 486 -21.91 -0.62 -12.68
N THR A 487 -22.02 -0.02 -11.49
CA THR A 487 -21.96 1.44 -11.31
C THR A 487 -20.65 1.91 -10.70
N LEU A 488 -20.36 3.20 -10.86
CA LEU A 488 -19.16 3.83 -10.26
C LEU A 488 -19.15 3.72 -8.74
N GLU A 489 -20.31 3.84 -8.07
CA GLU A 489 -20.41 3.69 -6.61
C GLU A 489 -20.03 2.27 -6.17
N ILE A 490 -20.56 1.24 -6.85
CA ILE A 490 -20.29 -0.16 -6.52
C ILE A 490 -18.83 -0.51 -6.85
N MET A 491 -18.30 0.05 -7.93
CA MET A 491 -16.89 -0.10 -8.30
C MET A 491 -15.95 0.49 -7.25
N ARG A 492 -16.26 1.68 -6.70
CA ARG A 492 -15.52 2.28 -5.58
C ARG A 492 -15.54 1.39 -4.34
N ILE A 493 -16.70 0.82 -4.02
CA ILE A 493 -16.83 -0.13 -2.90
C ILE A 493 -15.95 -1.38 -3.16
N LYS A 494 -16.02 -1.99 -4.35
CA LYS A 494 -15.20 -3.17 -4.73
C LYS A 494 -13.71 -2.87 -4.55
N ALA A 495 -13.22 -1.78 -5.14
CA ALA A 495 -11.81 -1.44 -5.09
C ALA A 495 -11.30 -1.19 -3.65
N SER A 496 -12.16 -0.75 -2.73
CA SER A 496 -11.81 -0.55 -1.32
C SER A 496 -11.53 -1.83 -0.53
N TYR A 497 -11.98 -2.98 -1.05
CA TYR A 497 -11.79 -4.29 -0.44
C TYR A 497 -10.82 -5.18 -1.20
N VAL A 498 -10.79 -5.04 -2.52
CA VAL A 498 -9.97 -5.87 -3.41
C VAL A 498 -8.60 -5.24 -3.64
N GLU A 499 -8.52 -3.90 -3.71
CA GLU A 499 -7.29 -3.15 -3.97
C GLU A 499 -6.65 -3.53 -5.32
N ASP A 500 -7.47 -3.82 -6.34
CA ASP A 500 -7.06 -4.25 -7.68
C ASP A 500 -6.79 -3.11 -8.67
N LEU A 501 -7.27 -1.89 -8.38
CA LEU A 501 -7.28 -0.77 -9.33
C LEU A 501 -6.70 0.51 -8.71
N SER A 502 -5.87 1.22 -9.47
CA SER A 502 -5.33 2.55 -9.07
C SER A 502 -6.18 3.71 -9.60
N GLY A 503 -6.76 3.53 -10.79
CA GLY A 503 -7.75 4.42 -11.40
C GLY A 503 -8.86 3.62 -12.08
N ALA A 504 -10.12 4.06 -12.02
CA ALA A 504 -11.17 3.44 -12.83
C ALA A 504 -12.40 4.32 -13.09
N ALA A 505 -13.09 4.03 -14.19
CA ALA A 505 -14.36 4.67 -14.57
C ALA A 505 -15.29 3.67 -15.29
N VAL A 506 -16.60 3.86 -15.10
CA VAL A 506 -17.63 3.20 -15.92
C VAL A 506 -17.87 4.07 -17.16
N ILE A 507 -17.78 3.48 -18.35
CA ILE A 507 -17.95 4.19 -19.63
C ILE A 507 -19.38 4.01 -20.13
N ALA A 508 -19.85 2.76 -20.25
CA ALA A 508 -21.18 2.45 -20.76
C ALA A 508 -21.71 1.12 -20.21
N ASN A 509 -22.98 1.08 -19.81
CA ASN A 509 -23.68 -0.15 -19.44
C ASN A 509 -24.30 -0.79 -20.68
N VAL A 510 -24.03 -2.08 -20.90
CA VAL A 510 -24.62 -2.87 -22.00
C VAL A 510 -25.74 -3.76 -21.47
N VAL A 511 -25.45 -4.49 -20.40
CA VAL A 511 -26.42 -5.35 -19.70
C VAL A 511 -26.37 -5.02 -18.21
N GLU A 512 -27.50 -4.57 -17.67
CA GLU A 512 -27.64 -4.30 -16.24
C GLU A 512 -28.14 -5.55 -15.48
N PRO A 513 -27.71 -5.75 -14.22
CA PRO A 513 -28.26 -6.81 -13.38
C PRO A 513 -29.76 -6.69 -13.18
N THR A 514 -30.44 -7.83 -13.15
CA THR A 514 -31.90 -7.95 -12.94
C THR A 514 -32.21 -8.64 -11.62
N LEU A 515 -33.46 -8.63 -11.17
CA LEU A 515 -33.84 -9.32 -9.94
C LEU A 515 -33.67 -10.84 -10.07
N GLU A 516 -33.95 -11.37 -11.27
CA GLU A 516 -33.82 -12.78 -11.62
C GLU A 516 -32.35 -13.17 -11.77
N ASN A 517 -31.54 -12.32 -12.40
CA ASN A 517 -30.12 -12.54 -12.63
C ASN A 517 -29.26 -11.41 -12.03
N PRO A 518 -29.13 -11.36 -10.68
CA PRO A 518 -28.52 -10.22 -10.00
C PRO A 518 -26.99 -10.15 -10.10
N PHE A 519 -26.37 -11.19 -10.65
CA PHE A 519 -24.93 -11.25 -10.91
C PHE A 519 -24.59 -11.18 -12.40
N ASN A 520 -25.60 -11.03 -13.27
CA ASN A 520 -25.36 -10.89 -14.70
C ASN A 520 -25.13 -9.42 -15.04
N SER A 521 -23.97 -9.09 -15.59
CA SER A 521 -23.69 -7.72 -16.04
C SER A 521 -22.72 -7.71 -17.21
N MET A 522 -22.88 -6.75 -18.11
CA MET A 522 -21.92 -6.44 -19.18
C MET A 522 -21.72 -4.93 -19.24
N VAL A 523 -20.49 -4.47 -19.00
CA VAL A 523 -20.20 -3.05 -18.85
C VAL A 523 -18.86 -2.71 -19.47
N VAL A 524 -18.81 -1.66 -20.28
CA VAL A 524 -17.56 -1.09 -20.81
C VAL A 524 -16.96 -0.17 -19.76
N LYS A 525 -15.69 -0.39 -19.43
CA LYS A 525 -14.97 0.32 -18.36
C LYS A 525 -13.59 0.76 -18.81
N TRP A 526 -13.11 1.78 -18.11
CA TRP A 526 -11.71 2.18 -18.12
C TRP A 526 -11.07 1.81 -16.79
N MET A 527 -9.84 1.33 -16.83
CA MET A 527 -9.01 1.24 -15.64
C MET A 527 -7.56 1.61 -15.91
N GLU A 528 -6.91 2.07 -14.86
CA GLU A 528 -5.48 2.26 -14.78
C GLU A 528 -4.90 1.22 -13.81
N MET A 529 -3.86 0.53 -14.26
CA MET A 529 -3.07 -0.33 -13.41
C MET A 529 -1.72 0.34 -13.15
N ASP A 530 -1.38 0.49 -11.87
CA ASP A 530 -0.07 0.98 -11.48
C ASP A 530 1.00 -0.06 -11.79
N ILE A 531 1.98 0.36 -12.56
CA ILE A 531 3.14 -0.48 -12.86
C ILE A 531 4.28 -0.03 -11.95
N PRO A 532 5.06 -0.99 -11.40
CA PRO A 532 6.27 -0.64 -10.69
C PRO A 532 7.13 0.32 -11.52
N LEU A 533 7.57 1.43 -10.90
CA LEU A 533 8.38 2.51 -11.49
C LEU A 533 7.63 3.61 -12.28
N GLN A 534 6.29 3.69 -12.26
CA GLN A 534 5.59 4.86 -12.84
C GLN A 534 5.70 6.13 -12.00
N SER A 535 5.58 6.00 -10.68
CA SER A 535 5.62 7.13 -9.73
C SER A 535 6.97 7.88 -9.70
N VAL A 536 7.93 7.43 -10.50
CA VAL A 536 9.31 7.89 -10.58
C VAL A 536 9.70 8.33 -12.00
N GLY A 537 8.75 8.32 -12.95
CA GLY A 537 8.92 8.81 -14.32
C GLY A 537 9.73 7.92 -15.26
N LEU A 538 10.11 6.70 -14.83
CA LEU A 538 10.87 5.76 -15.67
C LEU A 538 9.98 4.99 -16.64
N VAL A 539 8.71 4.79 -16.27
CA VAL A 539 7.74 4.00 -17.04
C VAL A 539 6.39 4.74 -17.01
N ARG A 540 5.62 4.71 -18.10
CA ARG A 540 4.26 5.29 -18.13
C ARG A 540 3.24 4.30 -17.57
N ASN A 541 2.19 4.77 -16.92
CA ASN A 541 1.11 3.89 -16.44
C ASN A 541 0.37 3.28 -17.62
N ARG A 542 -0.19 2.09 -17.41
CA ARG A 542 -1.01 1.43 -18.44
C ARG A 542 -2.47 1.63 -18.13
N ASP A 543 -3.18 2.05 -19.15
CA ASP A 543 -4.62 2.15 -19.11
C ASP A 543 -5.26 1.13 -20.05
N TYR A 544 -6.46 0.72 -19.70
CA TYR A 544 -7.20 -0.34 -20.40
C TYR A 544 -8.62 0.14 -20.60
N ILE A 545 -9.12 0.01 -21.82
CA ILE A 545 -10.55 0.04 -22.13
C ILE A 545 -10.96 -1.40 -22.33
N TYR A 546 -11.97 -1.85 -21.59
CA TYR A 546 -12.36 -3.26 -21.59
C TYR A 546 -13.85 -3.42 -21.35
N VAL A 547 -14.41 -4.49 -21.89
CA VAL A 547 -15.71 -5.01 -21.48
C VAL A 547 -15.51 -5.94 -20.29
N GLU A 548 -16.23 -5.68 -19.19
CA GLU A 548 -16.32 -6.55 -18.01
C GLU A 548 -17.65 -7.28 -18.04
N VAL A 549 -17.60 -8.63 -18.05
CA VAL A 549 -18.78 -9.49 -18.08
C VAL A 549 -18.78 -10.42 -16.88
N THR A 550 -19.93 -10.55 -16.22
CA THR A 550 -20.11 -11.49 -15.12
C THR A 550 -21.42 -12.23 -15.26
N GLY A 551 -21.49 -13.46 -14.76
CA GLY A 551 -22.70 -14.27 -14.78
C GLY A 551 -22.47 -15.69 -14.30
N PHE A 552 -23.43 -16.57 -14.59
CA PHE A 552 -23.33 -18.00 -14.34
C PHE A 552 -23.48 -18.79 -15.64
N VAL A 553 -22.78 -19.91 -15.72
CA VAL A 553 -22.90 -20.91 -16.78
C VAL A 553 -22.98 -22.30 -16.13
N HIS A 554 -23.46 -23.29 -16.88
CA HIS A 554 -23.44 -24.68 -16.46
C HIS A 554 -22.37 -25.44 -17.25
N LEU A 555 -21.59 -26.26 -16.55
CA LEU A 555 -20.69 -27.23 -17.18
C LEU A 555 -21.51 -28.35 -17.84
N GLU A 556 -20.88 -29.18 -18.68
CA GLU A 556 -21.46 -30.38 -19.30
C GLU A 556 -22.07 -31.34 -18.26
N ASN A 557 -21.50 -31.40 -17.06
CA ASN A 557 -21.99 -32.23 -15.96
C ASN A 557 -23.18 -31.62 -15.19
N GLY A 558 -23.63 -30.41 -15.57
CA GLY A 558 -24.71 -29.67 -14.94
C GLY A 558 -24.30 -28.85 -13.71
N GLU A 559 -23.03 -28.83 -13.31
CA GLU A 559 -22.56 -27.98 -12.20
C GLU A 559 -22.62 -26.50 -12.59
N LYS A 560 -23.19 -25.67 -11.69
CA LYS A 560 -23.25 -24.21 -11.84
C LYS A 560 -21.90 -23.59 -11.50
N VAL A 561 -21.37 -22.77 -12.41
CA VAL A 561 -20.08 -22.09 -12.28
C VAL A 561 -20.25 -20.60 -12.55
N GLY A 562 -19.70 -19.76 -11.68
CA GLY A 562 -19.63 -18.32 -11.90
C GLY A 562 -18.50 -17.96 -12.84
N TYR A 563 -18.71 -17.01 -13.76
CA TYR A 563 -17.66 -16.53 -14.65
C TYR A 563 -17.43 -15.02 -14.53
N HIS A 564 -16.20 -14.60 -14.82
CA HIS A 564 -15.78 -13.20 -14.87
C HIS A 564 -14.81 -12.98 -16.02
N ILE A 565 -15.21 -12.13 -16.97
CA ILE A 565 -14.43 -11.84 -18.18
C ILE A 565 -14.04 -10.37 -18.17
N LEU A 566 -12.77 -10.09 -18.47
CA LEU A 566 -12.30 -8.76 -18.85
C LEU A 566 -11.63 -8.89 -20.20
N HIS A 567 -12.13 -8.18 -21.21
CA HIS A 567 -11.52 -8.18 -22.54
C HIS A 567 -11.39 -6.77 -23.08
N SER A 568 -10.19 -6.42 -23.55
CA SER A 568 -9.93 -5.10 -24.09
C SER A 568 -10.71 -4.84 -25.37
N VAL A 569 -11.30 -3.66 -25.48
CA VAL A 569 -12.11 -3.21 -26.63
C VAL A 569 -11.74 -1.77 -26.97
N ASN A 570 -11.96 -1.35 -28.21
CA ASN A 570 -11.61 -0.01 -28.68
C ASN A 570 -12.83 0.66 -29.32
N PHE A 571 -13.03 1.94 -28.99
CA PHE A 571 -14.05 2.81 -29.58
C PHE A 571 -13.41 4.10 -30.12
N PRO A 572 -13.94 4.71 -31.20
CA PRO A 572 -13.45 5.99 -31.72
C PRO A 572 -13.36 7.11 -30.68
N GLU A 573 -14.27 7.12 -29.70
CA GLU A 573 -14.37 8.12 -28.63
C GLU A 573 -13.28 7.94 -27.56
N THR A 574 -12.71 6.73 -27.45
CA THR A 574 -11.73 6.34 -26.42
C THR A 574 -10.28 6.57 -26.86
N HIS A 575 -9.96 7.82 -27.16
CA HIS A 575 -8.62 8.28 -27.54
C HIS A 575 -7.54 7.97 -26.47
N ASP A 576 -6.27 8.01 -26.87
CA ASP A 576 -5.16 7.82 -25.94
C ASP A 576 -5.06 8.97 -24.93
N LEU A 577 -4.98 8.63 -23.65
CA LEU A 577 -4.82 9.60 -22.58
C LEU A 577 -3.34 10.00 -22.42
N PRO A 578 -3.04 11.28 -22.13
CA PRO A 578 -1.67 11.74 -21.96
C PRO A 578 -1.00 11.06 -20.75
N ASN A 579 0.31 10.85 -20.85
CA ASN A 579 1.19 10.21 -19.85
C ASN A 579 0.85 8.74 -19.52
N ARG A 580 0.05 8.09 -20.36
CA ARG A 580 -0.28 6.66 -20.26
C ARG A 580 0.08 5.96 -21.56
N VAL A 581 0.11 4.64 -21.51
CA VAL A 581 0.24 3.77 -22.68
C VAL A 581 -0.93 2.81 -22.66
N ARG A 582 -1.74 2.82 -23.74
CA ARG A 582 -2.85 1.90 -23.90
C ARG A 582 -2.32 0.47 -23.98
N ALA A 583 -2.80 -0.38 -23.08
CA ALA A 583 -2.51 -1.80 -23.05
C ALA A 583 -3.78 -2.60 -23.30
N ASN A 584 -3.58 -3.86 -23.71
CA ASN A 584 -4.67 -4.77 -23.99
C ASN A 584 -4.57 -6.01 -23.10
N LEU A 585 -5.71 -6.54 -22.67
CA LEU A 585 -5.77 -7.78 -21.93
C LEU A 585 -6.99 -8.59 -22.33
N SER A 586 -6.90 -9.89 -22.06
CA SER A 586 -8.05 -10.79 -22.09
C SER A 586 -7.90 -11.76 -20.94
N ILE A 587 -8.79 -11.67 -19.96
CA ILE A 587 -8.81 -12.48 -18.75
C ILE A 587 -10.17 -13.14 -18.64
N CYS A 588 -10.18 -14.43 -18.32
CA CYS A 588 -11.37 -15.19 -18.03
C CYS A 588 -11.17 -15.98 -16.73
N GLY A 589 -12.06 -15.79 -15.77
CA GLY A 589 -12.10 -16.48 -14.50
C GLY A 589 -13.35 -17.33 -14.35
N PHE A 590 -13.20 -18.52 -13.80
CA PHE A 590 -14.26 -19.42 -13.36
C PHE A 590 -14.17 -19.65 -11.85
N PHE A 591 -15.33 -19.63 -11.21
CA PHE A 591 -15.49 -19.85 -9.77
C PHE A 591 -16.48 -20.99 -9.55
N ARG A 592 -16.05 -22.04 -8.86
CA ARG A 592 -16.86 -23.24 -8.65
C ARG A 592 -16.95 -23.58 -7.18
N GLN A 593 -18.16 -23.84 -6.68
CA GLN A 593 -18.36 -24.25 -5.29
C GLN A 593 -17.89 -25.70 -5.10
N VAL A 594 -16.85 -25.91 -4.28
CA VAL A 594 -16.33 -27.27 -4.00
C VAL A 594 -17.04 -27.89 -2.79
N ARG A 595 -17.27 -27.07 -1.77
CA ARG A 595 -17.99 -27.43 -0.53
C ARG A 595 -18.41 -26.14 0.18
N PRO A 596 -19.30 -26.17 1.18
CA PRO A 596 -19.69 -24.95 1.90
C PRO A 596 -18.47 -24.15 2.40
N ASN A 597 -18.49 -22.84 2.18
CA ASN A 597 -17.42 -21.90 2.52
C ASN A 597 -16.06 -22.15 1.81
N ALA A 598 -16.06 -22.88 0.68
CA ALA A 598 -14.86 -23.06 -0.14
C ALA A 598 -15.19 -23.06 -1.64
N SER A 599 -14.55 -22.15 -2.36
CA SER A 599 -14.71 -21.98 -3.81
C SER A 599 -13.39 -22.17 -4.52
N GLU A 600 -13.39 -23.00 -5.56
CA GLU A 600 -12.28 -23.15 -6.50
C GLU A 600 -12.21 -21.93 -7.40
N ILE A 601 -10.98 -21.54 -7.72
CA ILE A 601 -10.66 -20.44 -8.63
C ILE A 601 -9.83 -21.02 -9.77
N PHE A 602 -10.27 -20.74 -10.99
CA PHE A 602 -9.50 -20.95 -12.21
C PHE A 602 -9.51 -19.64 -13.00
N VAL A 603 -8.37 -18.98 -13.14
CA VAL A 603 -8.27 -17.72 -13.90
C VAL A 603 -7.16 -17.86 -14.92
N THR A 604 -7.47 -17.61 -16.18
CA THR A 604 -6.50 -17.63 -17.27
C THR A 604 -6.57 -16.31 -18.01
N GLY A 605 -5.45 -15.88 -18.57
CA GLY A 605 -5.46 -14.68 -19.38
C GLY A 605 -4.11 -14.34 -19.97
N LEU A 606 -4.17 -13.34 -20.83
CA LEU A 606 -3.06 -12.79 -21.59
C LEU A 606 -3.09 -11.27 -21.50
N MET A 607 -1.93 -10.65 -21.54
CA MET A 607 -1.78 -9.20 -21.46
C MET A 607 -0.74 -8.75 -22.49
N ASP A 608 -1.16 -7.86 -23.37
CA ASP A 608 -0.27 -7.02 -24.16
C ASP A 608 -0.02 -5.72 -23.37
N PRO A 609 1.19 -5.53 -22.83
CA PRO A 609 1.50 -4.39 -22.00
C PRO A 609 1.52 -3.04 -22.73
N GLY A 610 1.48 -3.02 -24.06
CA GLY A 610 1.60 -1.81 -24.86
C GLY A 610 2.98 -1.12 -24.74
N GLY A 611 3.57 -0.77 -25.89
CA GLY A 611 4.90 -0.17 -25.97
C GLY A 611 6.03 -1.07 -25.45
N ASP A 612 7.22 -0.51 -25.25
CA ASP A 612 8.44 -1.26 -24.92
C ASP A 612 8.50 -1.64 -23.42
N MET A 613 7.64 -2.56 -22.96
CA MET A 613 7.64 -3.04 -21.57
C MET A 613 8.33 -4.39 -21.40
N ILE A 614 9.25 -4.48 -20.45
CA ILE A 614 9.95 -5.72 -20.12
C ILE A 614 9.02 -6.68 -19.37
N ARG A 615 8.90 -7.92 -19.87
CA ARG A 615 8.11 -9.04 -19.29
C ARG A 615 8.29 -9.24 -17.78
N MET A 616 9.45 -8.87 -17.21
CA MET A 616 9.76 -8.94 -15.78
C MET A 616 8.92 -8.01 -14.91
N LEU A 617 8.42 -6.89 -15.46
CA LEU A 617 7.53 -5.96 -14.75
C LEU A 617 6.05 -6.34 -14.92
N VAL A 618 5.68 -6.87 -16.08
CA VAL A 618 4.29 -7.20 -16.43
C VAL A 618 3.76 -8.41 -15.65
N VAL A 619 4.57 -9.47 -15.60
CA VAL A 619 4.16 -10.76 -15.06
C VAL A 619 3.82 -10.69 -13.56
N PRO A 620 4.59 -10.01 -12.69
CA PRO A 620 4.21 -9.81 -11.30
C PRO A 620 2.92 -8.99 -11.12
N THR A 621 2.74 -7.90 -11.89
CA THR A 621 1.52 -7.08 -11.85
C THR A 621 0.30 -7.89 -12.24
N MET A 622 0.39 -8.66 -13.33
CA MET A 622 -0.69 -9.52 -13.80
C MET A 622 -0.97 -10.68 -12.83
N ALA A 623 0.07 -11.27 -12.22
CA ALA A 623 -0.11 -12.26 -11.17
C ALA A 623 -0.82 -11.69 -9.94
N ASN A 624 -0.57 -10.42 -9.59
CA ASN A 624 -1.30 -9.72 -8.54
C ASN A 624 -2.76 -9.50 -8.87
N ALA A 625 -3.07 -9.09 -10.11
CA ALA A 625 -4.44 -8.98 -10.58
C ALA A 625 -5.18 -10.32 -10.44
N PHE A 626 -4.53 -11.45 -10.76
CA PHE A 626 -5.14 -12.79 -10.62
C PHE A 626 -5.35 -13.17 -9.16
N LEU A 627 -4.40 -12.85 -8.27
CA LEU A 627 -4.53 -13.10 -6.82
C LEU A 627 -5.51 -12.16 -6.11
N ALA A 628 -5.92 -11.07 -6.75
CA ALA A 628 -6.95 -10.18 -6.22
C ALA A 628 -8.31 -10.90 -6.09
N THR A 629 -8.56 -11.91 -6.93
CA THR A 629 -9.77 -12.75 -6.88
C THR A 629 -10.00 -13.44 -5.53
N LEU A 630 -8.94 -13.70 -4.75
CA LEU A 630 -9.05 -14.25 -3.40
C LEU A 630 -9.80 -13.34 -2.43
N LYS A 631 -9.87 -12.03 -2.71
CA LYS A 631 -10.58 -11.06 -1.89
C LYS A 631 -12.05 -10.90 -2.29
N TYR A 632 -12.51 -11.55 -3.37
CA TYR A 632 -13.88 -11.38 -3.88
C TYR A 632 -14.94 -11.88 -2.90
N ALA A 633 -14.76 -13.06 -2.29
CA ALA A 633 -15.70 -13.54 -1.29
C ALA A 633 -15.81 -12.59 -0.09
N HIS A 634 -14.67 -12.09 0.42
CA HIS A 634 -14.65 -11.10 1.49
C HIS A 634 -15.37 -9.81 1.09
N CYS A 635 -15.14 -9.31 -0.14
CA CYS A 635 -15.84 -8.14 -0.67
C CYS A 635 -17.36 -8.36 -0.68
N GLY A 636 -17.84 -9.51 -1.18
CA GLY A 636 -19.26 -9.87 -1.15
C GLY A 636 -19.82 -9.91 0.27
N GLN A 637 -19.10 -10.51 1.22
CA GLN A 637 -19.49 -10.54 2.63
C GLN A 637 -19.60 -9.14 3.24
N MET A 638 -18.69 -8.22 2.91
CA MET A 638 -18.79 -6.83 3.38
C MET A 638 -19.99 -6.10 2.77
N LYS A 639 -20.28 -6.31 1.48
CA LYS A 639 -21.50 -5.79 0.84
C LYS A 639 -22.77 -6.35 1.49
N LYS A 640 -22.81 -7.64 1.85
CA LYS A 640 -23.94 -8.25 2.59
C LYS A 640 -24.12 -7.60 3.96
N LEU A 641 -23.02 -7.39 4.70
CA LEU A 641 -23.07 -6.70 5.99
C LEU A 641 -23.59 -5.27 5.86
N GLN A 642 -23.19 -4.55 4.81
CA GLN A 642 -23.70 -3.21 4.54
C GLN A 642 -25.22 -3.23 4.30
N TYR A 643 -25.70 -4.11 3.42
CA TYR A 643 -27.13 -4.27 3.15
C TYR A 643 -27.92 -4.57 4.44
N MET A 644 -27.46 -5.54 5.23
CA MET A 644 -28.12 -5.92 6.49
C MET A 644 -28.14 -4.77 7.49
N LEU A 645 -27.09 -3.96 7.52
CA LEU A 645 -26.99 -2.78 8.37
C LEU A 645 -28.02 -1.72 7.97
N GLU A 646 -28.11 -1.39 6.67
CA GLU A 646 -29.07 -0.45 6.12
C GLU A 646 -30.51 -0.88 6.41
N LYS A 647 -30.83 -2.17 6.19
CA LYS A 647 -32.12 -2.78 6.52
C LYS A 647 -32.47 -2.61 8.01
N ARG A 648 -31.55 -2.96 8.91
CA ARG A 648 -31.77 -2.84 10.37
C ARG A 648 -31.90 -1.39 10.85
N TYR A 649 -31.17 -0.46 10.24
CA TYR A 649 -31.32 0.96 10.56
C TYR A 649 -32.66 1.53 10.08
N ALA A 650 -33.14 1.11 8.90
CA ALA A 650 -34.47 1.49 8.43
C ALA A 650 -35.56 0.97 9.37
N GLU A 651 -35.52 -0.32 9.73
CA GLU A 651 -36.43 -0.93 10.71
C GLU A 651 -36.39 -0.20 12.06
N ALA A 652 -35.20 0.11 12.58
CA ALA A 652 -35.06 0.82 13.86
C ALA A 652 -35.54 2.28 13.81
N LYS A 653 -35.52 2.92 12.64
CA LYS A 653 -36.07 4.28 12.46
C LYS A 653 -37.59 4.28 12.52
N GLU A 654 -38.24 3.22 12.04
CA GLU A 654 -39.69 3.08 12.04
C GLU A 654 -40.24 2.52 13.36
N LEU A 655 -39.57 1.51 13.92
CA LEU A 655 -40.05 0.75 15.08
C LEU A 655 -39.36 1.13 16.40
N GLY A 656 -38.32 1.96 16.34
CA GLY A 656 -37.44 2.27 17.48
C GLY A 656 -36.35 1.22 17.70
N THR A 657 -35.29 1.58 18.43
CA THR A 657 -34.23 0.62 18.79
C THR A 657 -34.68 -0.29 19.93
N PRO A 658 -34.52 -1.62 19.84
CA PRO A 658 -34.87 -2.53 20.92
C PRO A 658 -34.13 -2.17 22.23
N ASN A 659 -34.85 -2.09 23.35
CA ASN A 659 -34.21 -1.96 24.66
C ASN A 659 -33.58 -3.29 25.05
N ARG A 660 -32.26 -3.33 25.18
CA ARG A 660 -31.49 -4.55 25.46
C ARG A 660 -30.89 -4.46 26.86
N GLU A 661 -30.98 -5.56 27.60
CA GLU A 661 -30.33 -5.70 28.90
C GLU A 661 -28.82 -5.45 28.79
N HIS A 662 -28.22 -4.93 29.87
CA HIS A 662 -26.80 -4.61 29.96
C HIS A 662 -25.90 -5.85 30.12
N VAL A 663 -26.19 -6.90 29.35
CA VAL A 663 -25.42 -8.15 29.27
C VAL A 663 -24.84 -8.31 27.87
N CYS A 664 -23.67 -8.93 27.79
CA CYS A 664 -23.09 -9.26 26.50
C CYS A 664 -23.98 -10.27 25.76
N VAL A 665 -24.45 -9.94 24.56
CA VAL A 665 -25.31 -10.84 23.77
C VAL A 665 -24.61 -12.13 23.30
N THR A 666 -23.28 -12.19 23.38
CA THR A 666 -22.52 -13.38 22.98
C THR A 666 -22.23 -14.30 24.16
N CYS A 667 -21.80 -13.76 25.30
CA CYS A 667 -21.32 -14.57 26.44
C CYS A 667 -22.09 -14.37 27.75
N GLY A 668 -23.12 -13.51 27.77
CA GLY A 668 -23.96 -13.26 28.96
C GLY A 668 -23.29 -12.47 30.09
N VAL A 669 -22.00 -12.12 29.97
CA VAL A 669 -21.29 -11.35 30.99
C VAL A 669 -21.93 -9.97 31.16
N GLN A 670 -22.15 -9.58 32.43
CA GLN A 670 -22.64 -8.26 32.80
C GLN A 670 -21.68 -7.16 32.33
N ILE A 671 -22.21 -6.14 31.67
CA ILE A 671 -21.43 -5.00 31.20
C ILE A 671 -21.37 -3.97 32.33
N THR A 672 -20.44 -4.18 33.26
CA THR A 672 -20.16 -3.25 34.36
C THR A 672 -19.22 -2.17 33.87
N ASN A 673 -19.75 -0.99 33.50
CA ASN A 673 -19.13 0.34 33.58
C ASN A 673 -19.75 1.30 32.55
N ARG A 674 -20.68 2.14 33.00
CA ARG A 674 -20.75 3.52 32.52
C ARG A 674 -20.57 4.41 33.75
N ARG A 675 -19.54 5.28 33.73
CA ARG A 675 -19.55 6.44 34.62
C ARG A 675 -20.73 7.32 34.18
N LEU A 676 -21.45 7.92 35.13
CA LEU A 676 -22.46 8.93 34.85
C LEU A 676 -21.84 9.99 33.91
N GLY A 677 -22.41 10.18 32.72
CA GLY A 677 -21.96 11.18 31.74
C GLY A 677 -21.54 10.63 30.36
N ASP A 678 -21.42 9.32 30.16
CA ASP A 678 -20.98 8.72 28.88
C ASP A 678 -22.15 8.41 27.92
N PHE A 679 -23.10 9.35 27.78
CA PHE A 679 -24.18 9.27 26.80
C PHE A 679 -23.60 9.50 25.40
N GLY A 680 -23.33 8.43 24.66
CA GLY A 680 -23.00 8.53 23.23
C GLY A 680 -21.82 7.70 22.72
N LYS A 681 -21.07 6.99 23.55
CA LYS A 681 -20.01 6.08 23.04
C LYS A 681 -20.62 4.78 22.52
N THR A 682 -20.64 4.70 21.19
CA THR A 682 -21.33 3.71 20.34
C THR A 682 -20.55 2.42 20.09
N ASP A 683 -19.39 2.24 20.71
CA ASP A 683 -18.40 1.24 20.29
C ASP A 683 -18.56 -0.14 20.96
N ALA A 684 -19.43 -0.24 21.97
CA ALA A 684 -19.71 -1.45 22.74
C ALA A 684 -21.05 -2.15 22.40
N SER A 685 -21.75 -1.75 21.31
CA SER A 685 -22.97 -2.42 20.85
C SER A 685 -22.85 -2.97 19.43
N CYS A 686 -23.42 -4.15 19.20
CA CYS A 686 -23.56 -4.71 17.86
C CYS A 686 -24.55 -3.86 17.05
N LYS A 687 -24.17 -3.45 15.84
CA LYS A 687 -25.02 -2.60 14.99
C LYS A 687 -26.14 -3.32 14.24
N LEU A 688 -26.22 -4.64 14.32
CA LEU A 688 -27.32 -5.41 13.72
C LEU A 688 -28.42 -5.75 14.74
N CYS A 689 -28.06 -6.28 15.92
CA CYS A 689 -29.05 -6.64 16.95
C CYS A 689 -29.24 -5.58 18.05
N PHE A 690 -28.47 -4.49 18.01
CA PHE A 690 -28.42 -3.40 18.99
C PHE A 690 -28.01 -3.80 20.42
N GLY A 691 -27.67 -5.07 20.65
CA GLY A 691 -27.25 -5.58 21.95
C GLY A 691 -25.80 -5.25 22.30
N TYR A 692 -25.50 -5.24 23.60
CA TYR A 692 -24.16 -4.97 24.10
C TYR A 692 -23.19 -6.11 23.84
N VAL A 693 -21.92 -5.77 23.62
CA VAL A 693 -20.85 -6.72 23.37
C VAL A 693 -19.63 -6.35 24.22
N CYS A 694 -19.11 -7.29 25.00
CA CYS A 694 -17.91 -7.06 25.81
C CYS A 694 -16.66 -6.97 24.91
N HIS A 695 -15.54 -6.49 25.46
CA HIS A 695 -14.30 -6.32 24.72
C HIS A 695 -13.79 -7.61 24.06
N ASN A 696 -13.98 -8.77 24.69
CA ASN A 696 -13.56 -10.08 24.16
C ASN A 696 -14.49 -10.62 23.07
N CYS A 697 -15.76 -10.23 23.06
CA CYS A 697 -16.74 -10.70 22.08
C CYS A 697 -16.97 -9.69 20.93
N LYS A 698 -16.38 -8.50 21.03
CA LYS A 698 -16.51 -7.40 20.06
C LYS A 698 -15.72 -7.75 18.81
N ILE A 699 -16.43 -7.87 17.69
CA ILE A 699 -15.82 -8.06 16.37
C ILE A 699 -16.00 -6.78 15.58
N GLN A 700 -14.89 -6.18 15.13
CA GLN A 700 -14.94 -4.99 14.29
C GLN A 700 -14.66 -5.34 12.83
N ARG A 701 -15.44 -4.75 11.92
CA ARG A 701 -15.20 -4.78 10.46
C ARG A 701 -15.19 -3.36 9.92
N LYS A 702 -14.32 -3.10 8.94
CA LYS A 702 -14.32 -1.83 8.20
C LYS A 702 -15.33 -1.95 7.07
N LEU A 703 -16.40 -1.16 7.14
CA LEU A 703 -17.40 -1.08 6.08
C LEU A 703 -17.20 0.21 5.27
N SER A 704 -17.32 0.10 3.96
CA SER A 704 -17.19 1.19 2.99
C SER A 704 -18.59 1.66 2.60
N PHE A 705 -18.82 2.97 2.63
CA PHE A 705 -20.09 3.61 2.30
C PHE A 705 -19.83 4.69 1.27
N VAL A 706 -20.79 4.91 0.37
CA VAL A 706 -20.77 6.08 -0.52
C VAL A 706 -21.63 7.18 0.10
N THR A 707 -21.04 8.35 0.31
CA THR A 707 -21.71 9.52 0.87
C THR A 707 -22.51 10.26 -0.21
N PRO A 708 -23.44 11.17 0.15
CA PRO A 708 -24.28 11.89 -0.83
C PRO A 708 -23.51 12.71 -1.87
N ASP A 709 -22.31 13.16 -1.53
CA ASP A 709 -21.33 13.80 -2.43
C ASP A 709 -20.53 12.78 -3.27
N LEU A 710 -21.00 11.54 -3.33
CA LEU A 710 -20.42 10.39 -4.04
C LEU A 710 -19.03 9.97 -3.53
N LEU A 711 -18.57 10.41 -2.36
CA LEU A 711 -17.27 10.02 -1.82
C LEU A 711 -17.34 8.67 -1.10
N LEU A 712 -16.24 7.92 -1.08
CA LEU A 712 -16.14 6.70 -0.28
C LEU A 712 -15.69 7.03 1.15
N ALA A 713 -16.46 6.61 2.15
CA ALA A 713 -16.12 6.71 3.55
C ALA A 713 -16.03 5.31 4.18
N GLN A 714 -14.93 5.02 4.86
CA GLN A 714 -14.79 3.77 5.62
C GLN A 714 -15.04 4.00 7.11
N ARG A 715 -15.85 3.12 7.72
CA ARG A 715 -16.19 3.18 9.15
C ARG A 715 -15.95 1.83 9.80
N LYS A 716 -15.34 1.83 11.00
CA LYS A 716 -15.25 0.63 11.84
C LYS A 716 -16.62 0.39 12.49
N VAL A 717 -17.23 -0.75 12.18
CA VAL A 717 -18.55 -1.15 12.69
C VAL A 717 -18.39 -2.36 13.59
N THR A 718 -19.06 -2.33 14.76
CA THR A 718 -19.02 -3.40 15.76
C THR A 718 -20.16 -4.40 15.53
N PHE A 719 -19.83 -5.69 15.57
CA PHE A 719 -20.75 -6.82 15.47
C PHE A 719 -20.52 -7.81 16.62
N CYS A 720 -21.58 -8.54 17.02
CA CYS A 720 -21.42 -9.77 17.77
C CYS A 720 -21.17 -10.94 16.79
N ALA A 721 -20.63 -12.05 17.30
CA ALA A 721 -20.30 -13.22 16.49
C ALA A 721 -21.53 -13.81 15.77
N VAL A 722 -22.69 -13.85 16.45
CA VAL A 722 -23.93 -14.39 15.89
C VAL A 722 -24.36 -13.59 14.66
N CYS A 723 -24.57 -12.28 14.81
CA CYS A 723 -25.02 -11.45 13.68
C CYS A 723 -24.01 -11.38 12.54
N LEU A 724 -22.71 -11.44 12.84
CA LEU A 724 -21.68 -11.50 11.80
C LEU A 724 -21.79 -12.81 11.02
N ASN A 725 -21.90 -13.95 11.70
CA ASN A 725 -22.03 -15.25 11.06
C ASN A 725 -23.35 -15.37 10.27
N ASP A 726 -24.46 -14.87 10.82
CA ASP A 726 -25.75 -14.87 10.12
C ASP A 726 -25.68 -14.04 8.83
N ALA A 727 -25.06 -12.85 8.88
CA ALA A 727 -24.87 -12.02 7.70
C ALA A 727 -23.93 -12.67 6.67
N VAL A 728 -22.87 -13.34 7.10
CA VAL A 728 -21.95 -14.07 6.22
C VAL A 728 -22.60 -15.32 5.63
N ARG A 729 -23.56 -15.96 6.31
CA ARG A 729 -24.29 -17.14 5.78
C ARG A 729 -25.53 -16.78 4.96
N ALA A 730 -25.99 -15.54 5.03
CA ALA A 730 -27.14 -15.09 4.25
C ALA A 730 -26.85 -15.21 2.74
N PRO A 731 -27.85 -15.58 1.92
CA PRO A 731 -27.67 -15.67 0.47
C PRO A 731 -27.25 -14.32 -0.13
N ALA A 732 -26.15 -14.31 -0.89
CA ALA A 732 -25.66 -13.09 -1.51
C ALA A 732 -26.66 -12.49 -2.52
N ALA A 733 -27.47 -13.35 -3.15
CA ALA A 733 -28.49 -12.94 -4.10
C ALA A 733 -29.56 -12.02 -3.48
N GLU A 734 -29.88 -12.15 -2.18
CA GLU A 734 -30.83 -11.24 -1.51
C GLU A 734 -30.27 -9.82 -1.42
N ALA A 735 -29.03 -9.70 -0.95
CA ALA A 735 -28.35 -8.41 -0.87
C ALA A 735 -28.13 -7.80 -2.26
N ALA A 736 -27.79 -8.61 -3.26
CA ALA A 736 -27.63 -8.16 -4.64
C ALA A 736 -28.94 -7.62 -5.24
N ARG A 737 -30.06 -8.34 -5.06
CA ARG A 737 -31.39 -7.84 -5.49
C ARG A 737 -31.77 -6.54 -4.82
N ALA A 738 -31.52 -6.42 -3.51
CA ALA A 738 -31.81 -5.19 -2.79
C ALA A 738 -30.97 -4.01 -3.32
N GLN A 739 -29.69 -4.25 -3.62
CA GLN A 739 -28.81 -3.23 -4.22
C GLN A 739 -29.35 -2.71 -5.56
N ILE A 740 -29.94 -3.58 -6.39
CA ILE A 740 -30.57 -3.21 -7.67
C ILE A 740 -31.79 -2.30 -7.44
N VAL A 741 -32.66 -2.64 -6.48
CA VAL A 741 -33.85 -1.82 -6.16
C VAL A 741 -33.46 -0.42 -5.69
N THR A 742 -32.42 -0.32 -4.85
CA THR A 742 -31.93 0.98 -4.36
C THR A 742 -31.32 1.83 -5.48
N SER A 743 -30.62 1.23 -6.45
CA SER A 743 -30.09 1.98 -7.61
C SER A 743 -31.20 2.50 -8.54
N VAL A 744 -32.25 1.71 -8.79
CA VAL A 744 -33.38 2.10 -9.65
C VAL A 744 -34.25 3.18 -9.00
N GLY A 745 -34.51 3.09 -7.69
CA GLY A 745 -35.30 4.08 -6.95
C GLY A 745 -34.66 5.48 -6.87
N GLY A 746 -33.33 5.56 -7.00
CA GLY A 746 -32.59 6.83 -7.11
C GLY A 746 -32.72 7.52 -8.46
N MET A 747 -32.88 6.76 -9.55
CA MET A 747 -33.06 7.30 -10.91
C MET A 747 -34.47 7.90 -11.12
N MET A 748 -35.52 7.29 -10.56
CA MET A 748 -36.87 7.86 -10.62
C MET A 748 -37.01 9.21 -9.88
N LYS A 749 -36.27 9.43 -8.78
CA LYS A 749 -36.25 10.74 -8.08
C LYS A 749 -35.52 11.84 -8.85
N LYS A 750 -34.59 11.50 -9.76
CA LYS A 750 -33.91 12.50 -10.60
C LYS A 750 -34.80 12.99 -11.76
N HIS A 751 -35.70 12.15 -12.27
CA HIS A 751 -36.61 12.56 -13.34
C HIS A 751 -37.78 13.46 -12.87
N SER A 752 -38.16 13.45 -11.59
CA SER A 752 -39.25 14.34 -11.11
C SER A 752 -38.82 15.80 -10.92
N HIS A 753 -37.52 16.12 -11.02
CA HIS A 753 -37.03 17.50 -10.94
C HIS A 753 -36.92 18.21 -12.31
N TYR A 754 -37.27 17.53 -13.42
CA TYR A 754 -37.17 18.09 -14.77
C TYR A 754 -38.50 18.40 -15.47
N HIS A 755 -39.65 18.14 -14.83
CA HIS A 755 -40.94 18.65 -15.31
C HIS A 755 -41.46 19.75 -14.37
N GLY A 756 -40.92 20.95 -14.56
CA GLY A 756 -41.58 22.17 -14.11
C GLY A 756 -42.84 22.39 -14.92
N SER A 757 -44.00 22.28 -14.26
CA SER A 757 -45.30 22.64 -14.81
C SER A 757 -45.35 24.15 -15.04
N GLU A 758 -45.60 24.56 -16.28
CA GLU A 758 -46.10 25.90 -16.58
C GLU A 758 -47.48 26.06 -15.94
N ALA A 759 -47.59 27.00 -15.01
CA ALA A 759 -48.86 27.64 -14.66
C ALA A 759 -48.56 29.05 -14.14
N SER A 760 -48.78 30.00 -15.03
CA SER A 760 -48.92 31.43 -14.79
C SER A 760 -50.03 31.74 -13.77
N THR A 761 -49.83 32.69 -12.85
CA THR A 761 -50.51 34.01 -12.84
C THR A 761 -50.16 34.89 -11.61
N ILE A 762 -49.79 36.13 -11.93
CA ILE A 762 -50.20 37.42 -11.32
C ILE A 762 -49.79 37.73 -9.87
N SER A 763 -48.96 38.77 -9.78
CA SER A 763 -48.67 39.58 -8.60
C SER A 763 -49.86 40.48 -8.21
N GLU A 764 -50.20 40.51 -6.93
CA GLU A 764 -50.92 41.64 -6.33
C GLU A 764 -50.07 42.28 -5.21
N TYR A 765 -49.88 43.58 -5.37
CA TYR A 765 -49.45 44.53 -4.36
C TYR A 765 -50.58 44.72 -3.32
N ALA A 766 -50.24 44.79 -2.02
CA ALA A 766 -50.62 45.90 -1.13
C ALA A 766 -50.26 45.64 0.35
N SER A 767 -49.37 46.48 0.85
CA SER A 767 -49.48 47.30 2.07
C SER A 767 -50.15 46.80 3.36
N SER A 768 -49.34 46.89 4.43
CA SER A 768 -49.63 47.48 5.75
C SER A 768 -50.62 46.82 6.72
N CYS A 769 -50.04 46.46 7.88
CA CYS A 769 -50.49 46.65 9.25
C CYS A 769 -51.89 46.17 9.68
N GLY A 770 -51.86 45.18 10.57
CA GLY A 770 -52.96 44.73 11.43
C GLY A 770 -52.50 43.51 12.22
#